data_AF-A0A452ZP49-F1
#
_entry.id   AF-A0A452ZP49-F1
#
_cell.length_a   1.000
_cell.length_b   1.000
_cell.length_c   1.000
_cell.angle_alpha   90.00
_cell.angle_beta   90.00
_cell.angle_gamma   90.00
#
_symmetry.space_group_name_H-M   'P 1'
#
loop_
_entity.id
_entity.type
_entity.pdbx_description
1 polymer ?
#
loop_
_entity_poly.entity_id
_entity_poly.type
_entity_poly.pdbx_seq_one_letter_code
_entity_poly.pdbx_strand_id
1 'polypeptide(L)'
;MLEETAATRDALHVAEKQEHGQTKEALSKSQERNSELLKKVDESEKSINKLMENVKRLEKHATSRESLLLKTKQNQDGTTKALAEAEKRNEELMKSSEDSDKKISLLEDSVNRLEECAAEKDSLLATERQENNATKEELANAQKKTKELVNELQHCQEIRKQLEENIKRLEQDATAKDALLISEKQTHEATKKTLTETLGRNEELIKKIQDSDKHSLQLQLTVERLQENASAKEALLLREREQSNTTMKVQEENQERNLQLLKRFEDVDKKIDLLQGTIQRLGDHTEKDTLLLSERQEKDELKKALTETEYKNEELTIKIGETNKKIEHLQNTIHMLEQDIVVKVASLEAEKQENDAIRKSLVEAQERNDELFMKIRDSEYKAHQLQDTVQKLQVDAISRLSSFVLEKQESDAVKKALTEARGRNEDLIRRNEDLLDRNDDLIKKLEELQETVQKLEGKSSNLEAENQTLRQHSIVSTPSTAKSQASYSKISMIHRSQENGHILNGNVPYAEMRSSFGPAETRPYMGSAPDLTIHRDYDTGEKMQRVLLSEGYQQPQDDQKLLLKYITQHLGFSGNKPVAALLIYQYLLHSRSFEVTKTGVFDSILQAINSATEAQYDTRSLAYWLSNLSTLSVLLQRSFRTARTATSVPYRRKMSYDRIYQANQASGLAYLSGQLLDEPGASHQIDAKYPALLFKQQLVDLIEKVYGLISDKLKKELNPLLELCIQDPRTSQAKASVTSAGLGQHNQLTHWLGIVKILNSYLYLLIANHVPTILVHKLLTQIFSMVNVQLFNRLLLRRECCSFSNGEHIRAGLAQLKHWCNDVAQEVAHYLLLWLWRLFSDVS
;
A
#
# COMPACT_ATOMS: atom_id res chain seq x y z
N MET A 1 37.25 -201.70 -85.45
CA MET A 1 38.34 -201.57 -86.43
C MET A 1 38.25 -200.18 -87.04
N LEU A 2 39.31 -199.39 -86.90
CA LEU A 2 39.74 -198.24 -87.73
C LEU A 2 38.65 -197.29 -88.27
N GLU A 3 38.36 -196.20 -87.53
CA GLU A 3 38.04 -194.83 -88.03
C GLU A 3 37.58 -193.90 -86.86
N GLU A 4 38.43 -193.73 -85.83
CA GLU A 4 38.09 -193.01 -84.59
C GLU A 4 39.19 -192.01 -84.19
N THR A 5 39.54 -191.00 -85.02
CA THR A 5 40.48 -189.90 -84.62
C THR A 5 40.40 -188.57 -85.42
N ALA A 6 39.47 -188.35 -86.35
CA ALA A 6 39.46 -187.14 -87.19
C ALA A 6 38.49 -186.03 -86.72
N ALA A 7 37.41 -186.34 -86.01
CA ALA A 7 36.34 -185.37 -85.74
C ALA A 7 36.61 -184.37 -84.59
N THR A 8 37.63 -184.59 -83.75
CA THR A 8 37.87 -183.75 -82.56
C THR A 8 38.88 -182.63 -82.77
N ARG A 9 39.66 -182.62 -83.85
CA ARG A 9 40.70 -181.60 -84.09
C ARG A 9 40.17 -180.33 -84.76
N ASP A 10 39.17 -180.45 -85.64
CA ASP A 10 38.61 -179.30 -86.37
C ASP A 10 37.73 -178.40 -85.48
N ALA A 11 37.14 -178.93 -84.41
CA ALA A 11 36.34 -178.14 -83.48
C ALA A 11 37.18 -177.16 -82.63
N LEU A 12 38.45 -177.49 -82.32
CA LEU A 12 39.31 -176.65 -81.48
C LEU A 12 39.85 -175.42 -82.23
N HIS A 13 40.16 -175.57 -83.52
CA HIS A 13 40.76 -174.50 -84.32
C HIS A 13 39.78 -173.36 -84.64
N VAL A 14 38.48 -173.65 -84.64
CA VAL A 14 37.42 -172.64 -84.85
C VAL A 14 37.24 -171.78 -83.59
N ALA A 15 37.35 -172.38 -82.39
CA ALA A 15 37.18 -171.66 -81.12
C ALA A 15 38.28 -170.61 -80.88
N GLU A 16 39.55 -170.93 -81.13
CA GLU A 16 40.66 -169.97 -80.96
C GLU A 16 40.57 -168.77 -81.91
N LYS A 17 40.12 -168.99 -83.16
CA LYS A 17 39.95 -167.90 -84.13
C LYS A 17 38.82 -166.95 -83.72
N GLN A 18 37.77 -167.48 -83.12
CA GLN A 18 36.65 -166.70 -82.61
C GLN A 18 37.04 -165.89 -81.37
N GLU A 19 37.84 -166.47 -80.45
CA GLU A 19 38.31 -165.76 -79.25
C GLU A 19 39.34 -164.65 -79.58
N HIS A 20 40.23 -164.89 -80.55
CA HIS A 20 41.16 -163.84 -81.00
C HIS A 20 40.44 -162.68 -81.72
N GLY A 21 39.36 -162.97 -82.46
CA GLY A 21 38.48 -161.95 -83.04
C GLY A 21 37.81 -161.09 -81.97
N GLN A 22 37.29 -161.71 -80.91
CA GLN A 22 36.63 -161.01 -79.80
C GLN A 22 37.59 -160.13 -78.98
N THR A 23 38.81 -160.60 -78.71
CA THR A 23 39.82 -159.80 -77.98
C THR A 23 40.31 -158.59 -78.79
N LYS A 24 40.49 -158.74 -80.10
CA LYS A 24 40.86 -157.62 -80.98
C LYS A 24 39.75 -156.56 -81.06
N GLU A 25 38.49 -156.98 -81.12
CA GLU A 25 37.34 -156.07 -81.09
C GLU A 25 37.22 -155.33 -79.74
N ALA A 26 37.45 -156.02 -78.63
CA ALA A 26 37.46 -155.41 -77.30
C ALA A 26 38.57 -154.36 -77.14
N LEU A 27 39.77 -154.63 -77.66
CA LEU A 27 40.89 -153.68 -77.62
C LEU A 27 40.58 -152.42 -78.46
N SER A 28 40.01 -152.60 -79.66
CA SER A 28 39.61 -151.48 -80.52
C SER A 28 38.55 -150.60 -79.83
N LYS A 29 37.54 -151.21 -79.21
CA LYS A 29 36.51 -150.49 -78.43
C LYS A 29 37.11 -149.77 -77.22
N SER A 30 38.14 -150.33 -76.58
CA SER A 30 38.84 -149.66 -75.48
C SER A 30 39.68 -148.48 -75.95
N GLN A 31 40.35 -148.58 -77.10
CA GLN A 31 41.12 -147.48 -77.67
C GLN A 31 40.20 -146.34 -78.13
N GLU A 32 39.05 -146.66 -78.71
CA GLU A 32 38.02 -145.68 -79.07
C GLU A 32 37.47 -144.95 -77.83
N ARG A 33 37.12 -145.68 -76.77
CA ARG A 33 36.72 -145.08 -75.48
C ARG A 33 37.80 -144.19 -74.87
N ASN A 34 39.06 -144.61 -74.93
CA ASN A 34 40.17 -143.79 -74.43
C ASN A 34 40.34 -142.50 -75.26
N SER A 35 40.18 -142.57 -76.58
CA SER A 35 40.20 -141.38 -77.43
C SER A 35 39.03 -140.44 -77.14
N GLU A 36 37.85 -140.98 -76.86
CA GLU A 36 36.67 -140.20 -76.48
C GLU A 36 36.81 -139.55 -75.09
N LEU A 37 37.37 -140.28 -74.11
CA LEU A 37 37.69 -139.74 -72.79
C LEU A 37 38.73 -138.63 -72.87
N LEU A 38 39.77 -138.79 -73.69
CA LEU A 38 40.79 -137.75 -73.87
C LEU A 38 40.18 -136.47 -74.47
N LYS A 39 39.28 -136.59 -75.45
CA LYS A 39 38.51 -135.44 -75.97
C LYS A 39 37.67 -134.77 -74.89
N LYS A 40 36.98 -135.53 -74.03
CA LYS A 40 36.20 -134.98 -72.92
C LYS A 40 37.09 -134.28 -71.89
N VAL A 41 38.29 -134.80 -71.61
CA VAL A 41 39.27 -134.15 -70.74
C VAL A 41 39.72 -132.82 -71.35
N ASP A 42 40.09 -132.79 -72.64
CA ASP A 42 40.47 -131.55 -73.33
C ASP A 42 39.32 -130.51 -73.34
N GLU A 43 38.08 -130.96 -73.54
CA GLU A 43 36.89 -130.10 -73.47
C GLU A 43 36.64 -129.55 -72.06
N SER A 44 36.86 -130.38 -71.03
CA SER A 44 36.76 -129.97 -69.64
C SER A 44 37.86 -128.98 -69.25
N GLU A 45 39.08 -129.17 -69.74
CA GLU A 45 40.22 -128.27 -69.49
C GLU A 45 40.00 -126.92 -70.18
N LYS A 46 39.50 -126.91 -71.42
CA LYS A 46 39.06 -125.67 -72.10
C LYS A 46 37.95 -124.96 -71.30
N SER A 47 37.01 -125.71 -70.73
CA SER A 47 35.94 -125.14 -69.90
C SER A 47 36.46 -124.56 -68.58
N ILE A 48 37.40 -125.24 -67.91
CA ILE A 48 38.07 -124.76 -66.69
C ILE A 48 38.88 -123.50 -66.98
N ASN A 49 39.62 -123.46 -68.08
CA ASN A 49 40.39 -122.28 -68.46
C ASN A 49 39.47 -121.07 -68.72
N LYS A 50 38.32 -121.28 -69.37
CA LYS A 50 37.31 -120.24 -69.56
C LYS A 50 36.71 -119.77 -68.23
N LEU A 51 36.48 -120.68 -67.28
CA LEU A 51 36.04 -120.33 -65.92
C LEU A 51 37.11 -119.54 -65.16
N MET A 52 38.38 -119.94 -65.22
CA MET A 52 39.47 -119.19 -64.59
C MET A 52 39.62 -117.79 -65.16
N GLU A 53 39.46 -117.61 -66.48
CA GLU A 53 39.49 -116.29 -67.10
C GLU A 53 38.30 -115.43 -66.64
N ASN A 54 37.11 -116.02 -66.50
CA ASN A 54 35.95 -115.34 -65.95
C ASN A 54 36.14 -114.94 -64.48
N VAL A 55 36.72 -115.81 -63.65
CA VAL A 55 37.03 -115.50 -62.24
C VAL A 55 38.03 -114.34 -62.15
N LYS A 56 39.12 -114.38 -62.91
CA LYS A 56 40.09 -113.27 -62.98
C LYS A 56 39.44 -111.96 -63.42
N ARG A 57 38.51 -112.02 -64.38
CA ARG A 57 37.74 -110.86 -64.82
C ARG A 57 36.85 -110.32 -63.71
N LEU A 58 36.14 -111.19 -62.99
CA LEU A 58 35.28 -110.82 -61.86
C LEU A 58 36.09 -110.24 -60.69
N GLU A 59 37.25 -110.79 -60.36
CA GLU A 59 38.17 -110.25 -59.35
C GLU A 59 38.65 -108.84 -59.74
N LYS A 60 39.00 -108.62 -61.02
CA LYS A 60 39.34 -107.29 -61.53
C LYS A 60 38.15 -106.32 -61.43
N HIS A 61 36.93 -106.77 -61.72
CA HIS A 61 35.73 -105.94 -61.54
C HIS A 61 35.44 -105.65 -60.06
N ALA A 62 35.63 -106.62 -59.16
CA ALA A 62 35.42 -106.45 -57.73
C ALA A 62 36.39 -105.43 -57.14
N THR A 63 37.69 -105.56 -57.42
CA THR A 63 38.72 -104.60 -56.99
C THR A 63 38.51 -103.21 -57.58
N SER A 64 38.13 -103.11 -58.86
CA SER A 64 37.75 -101.84 -59.48
C SER A 64 36.52 -101.21 -58.81
N ARG A 65 35.53 -102.02 -58.42
CA ARG A 65 34.32 -101.55 -57.74
C ARG A 65 34.63 -101.09 -56.33
N GLU A 66 35.45 -101.81 -55.58
CA GLU A 66 35.92 -101.42 -54.24
C GLU A 66 36.69 -100.10 -54.27
N SER A 67 37.59 -99.93 -55.24
CA SER A 67 38.31 -98.67 -55.45
C SER A 67 37.35 -97.49 -55.72
N LEU A 68 36.34 -97.72 -56.57
CA LEU A 68 35.33 -96.71 -56.88
C LEU A 68 34.44 -96.39 -55.67
N LEU A 69 34.09 -97.41 -54.87
CA LEU A 69 33.29 -97.25 -53.66
C LEU A 69 34.06 -96.49 -52.58
N LEU A 70 35.36 -96.77 -52.41
CA LEU A 70 36.24 -96.01 -51.52
C LEU A 70 36.36 -94.55 -51.95
N LYS A 71 36.56 -94.29 -53.25
CA LYS A 71 36.60 -92.93 -53.80
C LYS A 71 35.27 -92.20 -53.62
N THR A 72 34.15 -92.90 -53.80
CA THR A 72 32.81 -92.35 -53.56
C THR A 72 32.61 -92.00 -52.09
N LYS A 73 33.03 -92.88 -51.17
CA LYS A 73 32.95 -92.64 -49.73
C LYS A 73 33.83 -91.45 -49.31
N GLN A 74 35.06 -91.37 -49.79
CA GLN A 74 35.95 -90.23 -49.53
C GLN A 74 35.36 -88.91 -50.06
N ASN A 75 34.75 -88.94 -51.25
CA ASN A 75 34.05 -87.77 -51.78
C ASN A 75 32.83 -87.41 -50.91
N GLN A 76 32.05 -88.39 -50.46
CA GLN A 76 30.91 -88.17 -49.56
C GLN A 76 31.35 -87.57 -48.22
N ASP A 77 32.41 -88.10 -47.61
CA ASP A 77 33.01 -87.56 -46.38
C ASP A 77 33.53 -86.13 -46.58
N GLY A 78 34.14 -85.83 -47.73
CA GLY A 78 34.54 -84.48 -48.11
C GLY A 78 33.35 -83.53 -48.26
N THR A 79 32.27 -83.96 -48.92
CA THR A 79 31.07 -83.14 -49.11
C THR A 79 30.30 -82.92 -47.80
N THR A 80 30.22 -83.93 -46.93
CA THR A 80 29.54 -83.80 -45.62
C THR A 80 30.29 -82.86 -44.70
N LYS A 81 31.63 -82.92 -44.69
CA LYS A 81 32.44 -81.96 -43.94
C LYS A 81 32.27 -80.53 -44.47
N ALA A 82 32.29 -80.34 -45.79
CA ALA A 82 32.07 -79.02 -46.40
C ALA A 82 30.65 -78.48 -46.09
N LEU A 83 29.64 -79.36 -46.06
CA LEU A 83 28.27 -79.00 -45.69
C LEU A 83 28.20 -78.56 -44.23
N ALA A 84 28.78 -79.32 -43.29
CA ALA A 84 28.80 -78.96 -41.87
C ALA A 84 29.53 -77.63 -41.61
N GLU A 85 30.63 -77.37 -42.32
CA GLU A 85 31.33 -76.08 -42.25
C GLU A 85 30.49 -74.92 -42.84
N ALA A 86 29.72 -75.18 -43.90
CA ALA A 86 28.80 -74.20 -44.48
C ALA A 86 27.61 -73.91 -43.55
N GLU A 87 27.03 -74.93 -42.93
CA GLU A 87 25.97 -74.80 -41.93
C GLU A 87 26.44 -73.97 -40.74
N LYS A 88 27.64 -74.24 -40.21
CA LYS A 88 28.22 -73.44 -39.12
C LYS A 88 28.41 -71.97 -39.51
N ARG A 89 28.94 -71.69 -40.72
CA ARG A 89 29.06 -70.30 -41.21
C ARG A 89 27.71 -69.63 -41.36
N ASN A 90 26.68 -70.36 -41.81
CA ASN A 90 25.33 -69.84 -41.92
C ASN A 90 24.73 -69.52 -40.55
N GLU A 91 24.94 -70.36 -39.53
CA GLU A 91 24.52 -70.07 -38.16
C GLU A 91 25.22 -68.83 -37.58
N GLU A 92 26.52 -68.66 -37.84
CA GLU A 92 27.28 -67.48 -37.42
C GLU A 92 26.78 -66.21 -38.13
N LEU A 93 26.49 -66.29 -39.43
CA LEU A 93 25.91 -65.18 -40.20
C LEU A 93 24.49 -64.83 -39.73
N MET A 94 23.67 -65.82 -39.38
CA MET A 94 22.34 -65.60 -38.82
C MET A 94 22.41 -64.84 -37.50
N LYS A 95 23.28 -65.26 -36.57
CA LYS A 95 23.48 -64.54 -35.31
C LYS A 95 23.98 -63.10 -35.53
N SER A 96 24.92 -62.91 -36.46
CA SER A 96 25.41 -61.58 -36.82
C SER A 96 24.33 -60.70 -37.46
N SER A 97 23.44 -61.28 -38.26
CA SER A 97 22.27 -60.59 -38.82
C SER A 97 21.29 -60.19 -37.73
N GLU A 98 20.94 -61.10 -36.83
CA GLU A 98 20.05 -60.82 -35.69
C GLU A 98 20.60 -59.71 -34.79
N ASP A 99 21.90 -59.69 -34.52
CA ASP A 99 22.54 -58.63 -33.75
C ASP A 99 22.58 -57.29 -34.50
N SER A 100 22.72 -57.33 -35.82
CA SER A 100 22.61 -56.14 -36.67
C SER A 100 21.17 -55.59 -36.68
N ASP A 101 20.16 -56.45 -36.74
CA ASP A 101 18.75 -56.08 -36.69
C ASP A 101 18.37 -55.45 -35.34
N LYS A 102 18.85 -56.03 -34.23
CA LYS A 102 18.71 -55.41 -32.89
C LYS A 102 19.34 -54.02 -32.85
N LYS A 103 20.52 -53.84 -33.47
CA LYS A 103 21.20 -52.54 -33.52
C LYS A 103 20.44 -51.54 -34.39
N ILE A 104 19.87 -51.97 -35.52
CA ILE A 104 19.02 -51.14 -36.38
C ILE A 104 17.79 -50.68 -35.60
N SER A 105 17.09 -51.58 -34.92
CA SER A 105 15.94 -51.24 -34.09
C SER A 105 16.28 -50.22 -33.00
N LEU A 106 17.41 -50.37 -32.31
CA LEU A 106 17.87 -49.37 -31.31
C LEU A 106 18.20 -48.00 -31.93
N LEU A 107 18.73 -47.98 -33.16
CA LEU A 107 19.01 -46.75 -33.88
C LEU A 107 17.72 -46.08 -34.36
N GLU A 108 16.74 -46.84 -34.87
CA GLU A 108 15.42 -46.35 -35.24
C GLU A 108 14.71 -45.72 -34.05
N ASP A 109 14.70 -46.40 -32.89
CA ASP A 109 14.16 -45.84 -31.64
C ASP A 109 14.87 -44.55 -31.24
N SER A 110 16.19 -44.46 -31.46
CA SER A 110 16.95 -43.26 -31.15
C SER A 110 16.65 -42.11 -32.12
N VAL A 111 16.45 -42.41 -33.41
CA VAL A 111 16.03 -41.43 -34.42
C VAL A 111 14.63 -40.91 -34.10
N ASN A 112 13.67 -41.79 -33.80
CA ASN A 112 12.31 -41.40 -33.43
C ASN A 112 12.28 -40.45 -32.23
N ARG A 113 13.07 -40.74 -31.17
CA ARG A 113 13.19 -39.83 -30.02
C ARG A 113 13.81 -38.48 -30.38
N LEU A 114 14.76 -38.45 -31.31
CA LEU A 114 15.37 -37.20 -31.78
C LEU A 114 14.39 -36.38 -32.63
N GLU A 115 13.59 -37.03 -33.47
CA GLU A 115 12.53 -36.39 -34.26
C GLU A 115 11.44 -35.80 -33.36
N GLU A 116 11.01 -36.55 -32.33
CA GLU A 116 10.07 -36.06 -31.33
C GLU A 116 10.63 -34.85 -30.56
N CYS A 117 11.89 -34.92 -30.14
CA CYS A 117 12.57 -33.79 -29.48
C CYS A 117 12.73 -32.57 -30.40
N ALA A 118 12.96 -32.78 -31.70
CA ALA A 118 13.02 -31.70 -32.68
C ALA A 118 11.64 -31.04 -32.86
N ALA A 119 10.58 -31.84 -32.98
CA ALA A 119 9.20 -31.32 -33.08
C ALA A 119 8.79 -30.54 -31.81
N GLU A 120 9.16 -31.02 -30.62
CA GLU A 120 8.93 -30.31 -29.36
C GLU A 120 9.66 -28.96 -29.34
N LYS A 121 10.93 -28.93 -29.76
CA LYS A 121 11.69 -27.67 -29.88
C LYS A 121 11.08 -26.69 -30.88
N ASP A 122 10.62 -27.18 -32.03
CA ASP A 122 9.96 -26.32 -33.02
C ASP A 122 8.65 -25.74 -32.48
N SER A 123 7.88 -26.53 -31.72
CA SER A 123 6.68 -26.06 -31.02
C SER A 123 7.01 -25.00 -29.97
N LEU A 124 8.05 -25.23 -29.14
CA LEU A 124 8.51 -24.24 -28.16
C LEU A 124 8.96 -22.93 -28.84
N LEU A 125 9.71 -23.03 -29.94
CA LEU A 125 10.18 -21.88 -30.69
C LEU A 125 9.02 -21.09 -31.33
N ALA A 126 7.94 -21.78 -31.76
CA ALA A 126 6.72 -21.13 -32.20
C ALA A 126 6.01 -20.36 -31.06
N THR A 127 5.93 -20.94 -29.87
CA THR A 127 5.35 -20.26 -28.70
C THR A 127 6.18 -19.04 -28.30
N GLU A 128 7.52 -19.16 -28.27
CA GLU A 128 8.42 -18.05 -27.95
C GLU A 128 8.30 -16.90 -28.98
N ARG A 129 8.13 -17.22 -30.27
CA ARG A 129 7.86 -16.21 -31.31
C ARG A 129 6.53 -15.50 -31.10
N GLN A 130 5.49 -16.22 -30.68
CA GLN A 130 4.18 -15.63 -30.40
C GLN A 130 4.24 -14.70 -29.19
N GLU A 131 4.88 -15.11 -28.11
CA GLU A 131 5.09 -14.28 -26.91
C GLU A 131 5.95 -13.05 -27.22
N ASN A 132 7.02 -13.19 -28.01
CA ASN A 132 7.84 -12.07 -28.45
C ASN A 132 7.04 -11.06 -29.30
N ASN A 133 6.12 -11.52 -30.14
CA ASN A 133 5.26 -10.63 -30.91
C ASN A 133 4.24 -9.91 -30.00
N ALA A 134 3.63 -10.62 -29.05
CA ALA A 134 2.69 -10.03 -28.09
C ALA A 134 3.38 -8.96 -27.22
N THR A 135 4.54 -9.27 -26.66
CA THR A 135 5.33 -8.31 -25.85
C THR A 135 5.79 -7.10 -26.67
N LYS A 136 6.11 -7.28 -27.96
CA LYS A 136 6.44 -6.17 -28.87
C LYS A 136 5.24 -5.26 -29.14
N GLU A 137 4.05 -5.83 -29.27
CA GLU A 137 2.81 -5.06 -29.44
C GLU A 137 2.43 -4.31 -28.16
N GLU A 138 2.54 -4.95 -26.99
CA GLU A 138 2.38 -4.32 -25.68
C GLU A 138 3.37 -3.17 -25.48
N LEU A 139 4.64 -3.36 -25.86
CA LEU A 139 5.66 -2.32 -25.81
C LEU A 139 5.31 -1.13 -26.72
N ALA A 140 4.84 -1.38 -27.94
CA ALA A 140 4.41 -0.33 -28.85
C ALA A 140 3.22 0.47 -28.30
N ASN A 141 2.25 -0.23 -27.69
CA ASN A 141 1.09 0.39 -27.04
C ASN A 141 1.52 1.22 -25.80
N ALA A 142 2.43 0.69 -24.98
CA ALA A 142 2.99 1.42 -23.84
C ALA A 142 3.78 2.66 -24.28
N GLN A 143 4.55 2.58 -25.37
CA GLN A 143 5.26 3.73 -25.95
C GLN A 143 4.29 4.79 -26.46
N LYS A 144 3.21 4.40 -27.14
CA LYS A 144 2.17 5.33 -27.59
C LYS A 144 1.54 6.07 -26.40
N LYS A 145 1.15 5.33 -25.36
CA LYS A 145 0.56 5.90 -24.13
C LYS A 145 1.53 6.82 -23.40
N THR A 146 2.82 6.46 -23.36
CA THR A 146 3.87 7.33 -22.79
C THR A 146 3.95 8.65 -23.57
N LYS A 147 3.89 8.60 -24.90
CA LYS A 147 3.91 9.81 -25.75
C LYS A 147 2.69 10.70 -25.52
N GLU A 148 1.51 10.11 -25.32
CA GLU A 148 0.28 10.84 -24.97
C GLU A 148 0.43 11.53 -23.61
N LEU A 149 0.90 10.81 -22.58
CA LEU A 149 1.13 11.37 -21.24
C LEU A 149 2.19 12.48 -21.24
N VAL A 150 3.24 12.37 -22.04
CA VAL A 150 4.27 13.42 -22.20
C VAL A 150 3.65 14.69 -22.78
N ASN A 151 2.77 14.57 -23.77
CA ASN A 151 2.08 15.73 -24.35
C ASN A 151 1.13 16.40 -23.34
N GLU A 152 0.39 15.60 -22.55
CA GLU A 152 -0.48 16.12 -21.48
C GLU A 152 0.33 16.83 -20.39
N LEU A 153 1.48 16.26 -20.00
CA LEU A 153 2.39 16.88 -19.03
C LEU A 153 2.93 18.21 -19.55
N GLN A 154 3.32 18.27 -20.83
CA GLN A 154 3.79 19.51 -21.46
C GLN A 154 2.69 20.59 -21.50
N HIS A 155 1.44 20.20 -21.76
CA HIS A 155 0.30 21.11 -21.68
C HIS A 155 0.06 21.63 -20.25
N CYS A 156 0.13 20.75 -19.25
CA CYS A 156 0.01 21.15 -17.85
C CYS A 156 1.13 22.10 -17.40
N GLN A 157 2.36 21.92 -17.91
CA GLN A 157 3.48 22.81 -17.64
C GLN A 157 3.24 24.23 -18.20
N GLU A 158 2.65 24.34 -19.39
CA GLU A 158 2.30 25.63 -19.98
C GLU A 158 1.21 26.35 -19.16
N ILE A 159 0.17 25.63 -18.74
CA ILE A 159 -0.88 26.18 -17.85
C ILE A 159 -0.26 26.68 -16.55
N ARG A 160 0.64 25.90 -15.94
CA ARG A 160 1.31 26.30 -14.70
C ARG A 160 2.11 27.60 -14.89
N LYS A 161 2.83 27.73 -16.01
CA LYS A 161 3.59 28.94 -16.32
C LYS A 161 2.67 30.17 -16.45
N GLN A 162 1.52 30.01 -17.13
CA GLN A 162 0.53 31.08 -17.23
C GLN A 162 -0.05 31.47 -15.86
N LEU A 163 -0.30 30.49 -14.98
CA LEU A 163 -0.75 30.75 -13.61
C LEU A 163 0.31 31.47 -12.78
N GLU A 164 1.59 31.10 -12.89
CA GLU A 164 2.70 31.78 -12.22
C GLU A 164 2.83 33.24 -12.67
N GLU A 165 2.70 33.51 -13.98
CA GLU A 165 2.69 34.88 -14.51
C GLU A 165 1.49 35.69 -14.02
N ASN A 166 0.31 35.06 -13.88
CA ASN A 166 -0.87 35.71 -13.31
C ASN A 166 -0.71 36.04 -11.82
N ILE A 167 -0.16 35.11 -11.02
CA ILE A 167 0.12 35.34 -9.61
C ILE A 167 1.08 36.51 -9.45
N LYS A 168 2.16 36.54 -10.25
CA LYS A 168 3.15 37.63 -10.20
C LYS A 168 2.53 39.01 -10.53
N ARG A 169 1.59 39.07 -11.48
CA ARG A 169 0.84 40.30 -11.77
C ARG A 169 -0.06 40.72 -10.61
N LEU A 170 -0.78 39.77 -10.00
CA LEU A 170 -1.65 40.04 -8.87
C LEU A 170 -0.86 40.52 -7.64
N GLU A 171 0.32 39.95 -7.40
CA GLU A 171 1.23 40.41 -6.34
C GLU A 171 1.69 41.85 -6.59
N GLN A 172 2.05 42.19 -7.82
CA GLN A 172 2.41 43.57 -8.18
C GLN A 172 1.24 44.54 -7.96
N ASP A 173 0.03 44.18 -8.40
CA ASP A 173 -1.17 45.00 -8.17
C ASP A 173 -1.49 45.18 -6.69
N ALA A 174 -1.31 44.13 -5.87
CA ALA A 174 -1.49 44.20 -4.42
C ALA A 174 -0.48 45.19 -3.80
N THR A 175 0.80 45.10 -4.17
CA THR A 175 1.82 46.04 -3.67
C THR A 175 1.55 47.48 -4.09
N ALA A 176 1.04 47.70 -5.31
CA ALA A 176 0.65 49.02 -5.79
C ALA A 176 -0.53 49.59 -5.00
N LYS A 177 -1.54 48.75 -4.70
CA LYS A 177 -2.68 49.13 -3.85
C LYS A 177 -2.25 49.46 -2.43
N ASP A 178 -1.35 48.68 -1.83
CA ASP A 178 -0.83 48.96 -0.49
C ASP A 178 -0.06 50.29 -0.45
N ALA A 179 0.73 50.60 -1.48
CA ALA A 179 1.42 51.88 -1.60
C ALA A 179 0.45 53.07 -1.72
N LEU A 180 -0.64 52.92 -2.49
CA LEU A 180 -1.70 53.92 -2.58
C LEU A 180 -2.41 54.12 -1.23
N LEU A 181 -2.74 53.04 -0.53
CA LEU A 181 -3.38 53.11 0.79
C LEU A 181 -2.49 53.84 1.82
N ILE A 182 -1.18 53.61 1.78
CA ILE A 182 -0.22 54.32 2.63
C ILE A 182 -0.19 55.81 2.30
N SER A 183 -0.18 56.16 1.01
CA SER A 183 -0.23 57.55 0.55
C SER A 183 -1.52 58.26 1.01
N GLU A 184 -2.67 57.60 0.84
CA GLU A 184 -3.98 58.12 1.27
C GLU A 184 -4.04 58.31 2.79
N LYS A 185 -3.47 57.37 3.56
CA LYS A 185 -3.36 57.53 5.02
C LYS A 185 -2.49 58.72 5.40
N GLN A 186 -1.39 58.96 4.68
CA GLN A 186 -0.52 60.11 4.92
C GLN A 186 -1.20 61.43 4.61
N THR A 187 -1.97 61.52 3.50
CA THR A 187 -2.73 62.73 3.17
C THR A 187 -3.87 62.97 4.16
N HIS A 188 -4.54 61.92 4.63
CA HIS A 188 -5.56 62.02 5.68
C HIS A 188 -4.97 62.49 7.01
N GLU A 189 -3.80 61.99 7.42
CA GLU A 189 -3.17 62.44 8.66
C GLU A 189 -2.65 63.89 8.55
N ALA A 190 -2.15 64.28 7.37
CA ALA A 190 -1.77 65.65 7.09
C ALA A 190 -2.97 66.61 7.18
N THR A 191 -4.09 66.28 6.51
CA THR A 191 -5.31 67.10 6.56
C THR A 191 -5.89 67.20 7.97
N LYS A 192 -5.90 66.08 8.71
CA LYS A 192 -6.30 66.06 10.13
C LYS A 192 -5.43 66.99 10.98
N LYS A 193 -4.11 66.99 10.78
CA LYS A 193 -3.20 67.91 11.47
C LYS A 193 -3.54 69.37 11.16
N THR A 194 -3.74 69.71 9.88
CA THR A 194 -4.12 71.07 9.48
C THR A 194 -5.45 71.48 10.11
N LEU A 195 -6.43 70.57 10.16
CA LEU A 195 -7.73 70.80 10.80
C LEU A 195 -7.59 71.05 12.31
N THR A 196 -6.74 70.29 13.01
CA THR A 196 -6.49 70.54 14.44
C THR A 196 -5.82 71.89 14.68
N GLU A 197 -4.91 72.32 13.80
CA GLU A 197 -4.28 73.63 13.89
C GLU A 197 -5.26 74.77 13.59
N THR A 198 -6.21 74.59 12.66
CA THR A 198 -7.25 75.60 12.41
C THR A 198 -8.25 75.69 13.55
N LEU A 199 -8.64 74.55 14.15
CA LEU A 199 -9.48 74.54 15.35
C LEU A 199 -8.83 75.29 16.51
N GLY A 200 -7.53 75.07 16.77
CA GLY A 200 -6.81 75.80 17.82
C GLY A 200 -6.76 77.32 17.57
N ARG A 201 -6.57 77.75 16.31
CA ARG A 201 -6.64 79.19 15.95
C ARG A 201 -8.05 79.76 16.14
N ASN A 202 -9.08 79.00 15.81
CA ASN A 202 -10.47 79.42 16.00
C ASN A 202 -10.80 79.58 17.50
N GLU A 203 -10.36 78.67 18.36
CA GLU A 203 -10.51 78.81 19.82
C GLU A 203 -9.83 80.08 20.35
N GLU A 204 -8.63 80.39 19.84
CA GLU A 204 -7.90 81.60 20.23
C GLU A 204 -8.62 82.89 19.76
N LEU A 205 -9.21 82.87 18.56
CA LEU A 205 -10.04 83.97 18.05
C LEU A 205 -11.32 84.14 18.88
N ILE A 206 -12.00 83.05 19.25
CA ILE A 206 -13.18 83.10 20.13
C ILE A 206 -12.84 83.77 21.46
N LYS A 207 -11.69 83.42 22.05
CA LYS A 207 -11.24 84.03 23.30
C LYS A 207 -10.99 85.53 23.16
N LYS A 208 -10.38 85.97 22.06
CA LYS A 208 -10.19 87.40 21.76
C LYS A 208 -11.52 88.14 21.57
N ILE A 209 -12.50 87.52 20.92
CA ILE A 209 -13.85 88.10 20.77
C ILE A 209 -14.50 88.26 22.15
N GLN A 210 -14.45 87.24 23.00
CA GLN A 210 -14.99 87.32 24.37
C GLN A 210 -14.34 88.42 25.20
N ASP A 211 -13.02 88.58 25.10
CA ASP A 211 -12.29 89.66 25.79
C ASP A 211 -12.70 91.05 25.25
N SER A 212 -12.89 91.17 23.93
CA SER A 212 -13.37 92.39 23.30
C SER A 212 -14.81 92.74 23.71
N ASP A 213 -15.70 91.75 23.78
CA ASP A 213 -17.07 91.93 24.25
C ASP A 213 -17.11 92.40 25.70
N LYS A 214 -16.26 91.83 26.56
CA LYS A 214 -16.10 92.29 27.94
C LYS A 214 -15.64 93.75 28.01
N HIS A 215 -14.71 94.14 27.14
CA HIS A 215 -14.25 95.53 27.06
C HIS A 215 -15.34 96.47 26.55
N SER A 216 -16.09 96.05 25.53
CA SER A 216 -17.24 96.78 25.00
C SER A 216 -18.31 97.01 26.07
N LEU A 217 -18.63 95.98 26.86
CA LEU A 217 -19.56 96.07 27.98
C LEU A 217 -19.10 97.08 29.04
N GLN A 218 -17.80 97.09 29.35
CA GLN A 218 -17.20 98.03 30.29
C GLN A 218 -17.25 99.48 29.79
N LEU A 219 -17.01 99.69 28.49
CA LEU A 219 -17.18 100.98 27.82
C LEU A 219 -18.65 101.43 27.87
N GLN A 220 -19.59 100.54 27.58
CA GLN A 220 -21.02 100.84 27.61
C GLN A 220 -21.49 101.28 29.01
N LEU A 221 -21.07 100.56 30.06
CA LEU A 221 -21.32 100.96 31.45
C LEU A 221 -20.68 102.31 31.83
N THR A 222 -19.56 102.66 31.20
CA THR A 222 -18.90 103.97 31.41
C THR A 222 -19.68 105.08 30.72
N VAL A 223 -20.14 104.84 29.49
CA VAL A 223 -20.99 105.78 28.74
C VAL A 223 -22.30 106.02 29.48
N GLU A 224 -22.99 104.98 29.97
CA GLU A 224 -24.21 105.13 30.77
C GLU A 224 -23.99 106.02 32.00
N ARG A 225 -22.90 105.81 32.74
CA ARG A 225 -22.56 106.64 33.91
C ARG A 225 -22.28 108.10 33.54
N LEU A 226 -21.62 108.34 32.41
CA LEU A 226 -21.38 109.69 31.90
C LEU A 226 -22.69 110.35 31.44
N GLN A 227 -23.58 109.59 30.81
CA GLN A 227 -24.92 110.04 30.41
C GLN A 227 -25.73 110.45 31.63
N GLU A 228 -25.75 109.62 32.68
CA GLU A 228 -26.45 109.90 33.93
C GLU A 228 -25.90 111.17 34.62
N ASN A 229 -24.57 111.32 34.65
CA ASN A 229 -23.92 112.54 35.15
C ASN A 229 -24.27 113.78 34.33
N ALA A 230 -24.35 113.66 33.00
CA ALA A 230 -24.74 114.76 32.12
C ALA A 230 -26.20 115.17 32.37
N SER A 231 -27.12 114.20 32.45
CA SER A 231 -28.53 114.46 32.80
C SER A 231 -28.69 115.10 34.18
N ALA A 232 -27.92 114.67 35.18
CA ALA A 232 -27.91 115.30 36.50
C ALA A 232 -27.43 116.76 36.45
N LYS A 233 -26.45 117.05 35.60
CA LYS A 233 -25.94 118.42 35.39
C LYS A 233 -26.93 119.31 34.64
N GLU A 234 -27.60 118.77 33.62
CA GLU A 234 -28.70 119.47 32.93
C GLU A 234 -29.84 119.81 33.90
N ALA A 235 -30.22 118.88 34.78
CA ALA A 235 -31.24 119.12 35.80
C ALA A 235 -30.84 120.24 36.80
N LEU A 236 -29.56 120.34 37.17
CA LEU A 236 -29.03 121.44 37.98
C LEU A 236 -29.12 122.78 37.24
N LEU A 237 -28.70 122.82 35.98
CA LEU A 237 -28.74 124.04 35.16
C LEU A 237 -30.18 124.53 34.92
N LEU A 238 -31.13 123.61 34.73
CA LEU A 238 -32.56 123.93 34.68
C LEU A 238 -33.03 124.59 35.98
N ARG A 239 -32.64 124.05 37.13
CA ARG A 239 -32.98 124.59 38.46
C ARG A 239 -32.38 125.99 38.68
N GLU A 240 -31.14 126.21 38.27
CA GLU A 240 -30.50 127.54 38.29
C GLU A 240 -31.21 128.54 37.35
N ARG A 241 -31.62 128.11 36.15
CA ARG A 241 -32.36 128.95 35.21
C ARG A 241 -33.74 129.33 35.74
N GLU A 242 -34.45 128.38 36.34
CA GLU A 242 -35.72 128.63 37.03
C GLU A 242 -35.54 129.62 38.17
N GLN A 243 -34.51 129.45 39.00
CA GLN A 243 -34.15 130.41 40.06
C GLN A 243 -33.86 131.81 39.47
N SER A 244 -33.07 131.90 38.41
CA SER A 244 -32.78 133.17 37.73
C SER A 244 -34.04 133.85 37.20
N ASN A 245 -34.96 133.09 36.61
CA ASN A 245 -36.24 133.61 36.13
C ASN A 245 -37.11 134.12 37.29
N THR A 246 -37.12 133.44 38.45
CA THR A 246 -37.85 133.94 39.63
C THR A 246 -37.29 135.26 40.15
N THR A 247 -35.96 135.42 40.19
CA THR A 247 -35.33 136.71 40.54
C THR A 247 -35.63 137.81 39.52
N MET A 248 -35.66 137.49 38.23
CA MET A 248 -36.00 138.46 37.18
C MET A 248 -37.45 138.93 37.29
N LYS A 249 -38.39 138.02 37.61
CA LYS A 249 -39.79 138.37 37.84
C LYS A 249 -40.01 139.26 39.07
N VAL A 250 -39.28 139.01 40.16
CA VAL A 250 -39.27 139.90 41.34
C VAL A 250 -38.72 141.28 41.00
N GLN A 251 -37.76 141.36 40.08
CA GLN A 251 -37.19 142.62 39.61
C GLN A 251 -38.16 143.40 38.70
N GLU A 252 -38.90 142.72 37.82
CA GLU A 252 -39.99 143.31 37.03
C GLU A 252 -41.11 143.85 37.93
N GLU A 253 -41.55 143.09 38.94
CA GLU A 253 -42.57 143.55 39.90
C GLU A 253 -42.10 144.76 40.74
N ASN A 254 -40.80 144.90 40.99
CA ASN A 254 -40.22 146.09 41.62
C ASN A 254 -40.13 147.30 40.66
N GLN A 255 -39.85 147.08 39.38
CA GLN A 255 -39.91 148.13 38.37
C GLN A 255 -41.34 148.64 38.17
N GLU A 256 -42.33 147.75 38.20
CA GLU A 256 -43.75 148.11 38.07
C GLU A 256 -44.26 148.90 39.30
N ARG A 257 -43.79 148.56 40.52
CA ARG A 257 -44.03 149.38 41.72
C ARG A 257 -43.41 150.78 41.63
N ASN A 258 -42.23 150.91 41.02
CA ASN A 258 -41.60 152.22 40.77
C ASN A 258 -42.40 153.06 39.75
N LEU A 259 -42.93 152.45 38.69
CA LEU A 259 -43.79 153.12 37.71
C LEU A 259 -45.14 153.57 38.30
N GLN A 260 -45.70 152.82 39.24
CA GLN A 260 -46.93 153.20 39.95
C GLN A 260 -46.76 154.35 40.96
N LEU A 261 -45.54 154.58 41.48
CA LEU A 261 -45.22 155.75 42.31
C LEU A 261 -45.11 157.04 41.47
N LEU A 262 -44.60 156.94 40.24
CA LEU A 262 -44.42 158.10 39.34
C LEU A 262 -45.76 158.69 38.87
N LYS A 263 -46.76 157.81 38.64
CA LYS A 263 -48.12 158.19 38.22
C LYS A 263 -48.96 158.91 39.31
N ARG A 264 -48.52 158.89 40.58
CA ARG A 264 -49.18 159.60 41.69
C ARG A 264 -48.64 161.01 41.96
N PHE A 265 -47.55 161.42 41.31
CA PHE A 265 -47.05 162.80 41.38
C PHE A 265 -47.57 163.69 40.24
N GLU A 266 -47.99 163.12 39.10
CA GLU A 266 -48.44 163.89 37.92
C GLU A 266 -49.84 164.54 38.04
N ASP A 267 -50.64 164.19 39.04
CA ASP A 267 -52.02 164.72 39.21
C ASP A 267 -52.12 165.97 40.12
N VAL A 268 -50.99 166.53 40.58
CA VAL A 268 -50.96 167.81 41.35
C VAL A 268 -50.47 169.00 40.51
N ASP A 269 -49.73 168.78 39.42
CA ASP A 269 -49.22 169.87 38.55
C ASP A 269 -50.20 170.33 37.45
N LYS A 270 -51.37 169.69 37.31
CA LYS A 270 -52.47 170.16 36.43
C LYS A 270 -53.16 171.46 36.90
N LYS A 271 -52.57 172.20 37.86
CA LYS A 271 -53.17 173.40 38.46
C LYS A 271 -52.23 174.60 38.61
N ILE A 272 -51.12 174.61 37.86
CA ILE A 272 -50.31 175.80 37.60
C ILE A 272 -50.18 175.87 36.08
N ASP A 273 -51.17 176.45 35.44
CA ASP A 273 -51.05 177.78 34.84
C ASP A 273 -49.99 177.82 33.75
N LEU A 274 -50.45 177.84 32.51
CA LEU A 274 -50.47 179.11 31.79
C LEU A 274 -49.06 179.71 31.75
N LEU A 275 -48.25 179.23 30.83
CA LEU A 275 -47.69 180.03 29.76
C LEU A 275 -46.83 179.17 28.86
N GLN A 276 -46.93 179.47 27.57
CA GLN A 276 -45.90 179.26 26.56
C GLN A 276 -45.60 177.83 26.12
N GLY A 277 -45.91 177.64 24.84
CA GLY A 277 -44.78 177.59 23.91
C GLY A 277 -44.66 176.28 23.17
N THR A 278 -45.23 176.30 21.96
CA THR A 278 -44.60 175.77 20.74
C THR A 278 -44.21 174.29 20.74
N ILE A 279 -44.87 173.58 19.80
CA ILE A 279 -44.21 172.70 18.81
C ILE A 279 -43.72 171.39 19.45
N GLN A 280 -44.32 170.22 19.16
CA GLN A 280 -44.34 169.64 17.81
C GLN A 280 -44.98 168.24 17.85
N ARG A 281 -45.95 168.01 16.96
CA ARG A 281 -46.30 166.73 16.29
C ARG A 281 -46.78 165.55 17.15
N LEU A 282 -48.09 165.53 17.39
CA LEU A 282 -48.96 164.37 17.16
C LEU A 282 -49.43 164.44 15.69
N GLY A 283 -49.60 163.38 14.91
CA GLY A 283 -50.21 162.11 15.26
C GLY A 283 -51.55 162.03 14.53
N ASP A 284 -51.72 160.95 13.76
CA ASP A 284 -52.98 160.27 13.45
C ASP A 284 -53.64 160.35 12.05
N HIS A 285 -53.79 159.10 11.52
CA HIS A 285 -54.95 158.48 10.83
C HIS A 285 -55.37 159.05 9.46
N THR A 286 -55.65 158.27 8.40
CA THR A 286 -56.50 157.06 8.30
C THR A 286 -56.24 156.25 7.01
N GLU A 287 -56.34 154.92 7.13
CA GLU A 287 -57.01 153.95 6.21
C GLU A 287 -56.62 153.77 4.72
N LYS A 288 -56.20 152.54 4.38
CA LYS A 288 -56.86 151.54 3.47
C LYS A 288 -55.81 150.56 2.91
N ASP A 289 -55.66 149.33 3.41
CA ASP A 289 -56.43 148.11 3.07
C ASP A 289 -56.61 147.84 1.56
N THR A 290 -55.84 146.87 1.03
CA THR A 290 -56.27 145.60 0.37
C THR A 290 -55.25 145.09 -0.68
N LEU A 291 -54.98 143.78 -0.65
CA LEU A 291 -54.19 142.92 -1.56
C LEU A 291 -52.69 142.68 -1.25
N LEU A 292 -52.39 141.76 -0.30
CA LEU A 292 -51.15 140.95 -0.30
C LEU A 292 -51.19 139.81 0.77
N LEU A 293 -52.33 139.13 0.92
CA LEU A 293 -52.49 138.01 1.86
C LEU A 293 -52.84 136.66 1.20
N SER A 294 -52.94 136.58 -0.14
CA SER A 294 -53.20 135.31 -0.85
C SER A 294 -51.95 134.61 -1.42
N GLU A 295 -50.80 135.28 -1.53
CA GLU A 295 -49.56 134.66 -2.08
C GLU A 295 -48.63 134.04 -1.02
N ARG A 296 -48.80 134.38 0.27
CA ARG A 296 -47.93 133.88 1.34
C ARG A 296 -48.39 132.54 1.94
N GLN A 297 -49.70 132.25 1.92
CA GLN A 297 -50.23 130.97 2.40
C GLN A 297 -50.02 129.83 1.39
N GLU A 298 -50.17 130.07 0.08
CA GLU A 298 -49.88 129.05 -0.95
C GLU A 298 -48.39 128.66 -1.01
N LYS A 299 -47.48 129.60 -0.74
CA LYS A 299 -46.02 129.35 -0.77
C LYS A 299 -45.53 128.47 0.38
N ASP A 300 -46.10 128.64 1.57
CA ASP A 300 -45.67 127.88 2.75
C ASP A 300 -46.30 126.47 2.78
N GLU A 301 -47.49 126.28 2.21
CA GLU A 301 -48.09 124.97 1.99
C GLU A 301 -47.35 124.16 0.89
N LEU A 302 -46.94 124.80 -0.21
CA LEU A 302 -46.13 124.16 -1.26
C LEU A 302 -44.72 123.78 -0.78
N LYS A 303 -44.09 124.58 0.08
CA LYS A 303 -42.78 124.24 0.66
C LYS A 303 -42.83 123.01 1.57
N LYS A 304 -43.89 122.91 2.38
CA LYS A 304 -44.08 121.77 3.28
C LYS A 304 -44.34 120.48 2.48
N ALA A 305 -45.19 120.56 1.45
CA ALA A 305 -45.43 119.46 0.54
C ALA A 305 -44.15 119.01 -0.20
N LEU A 306 -43.32 119.96 -0.64
CA LEU A 306 -42.05 119.64 -1.32
C LEU A 306 -41.09 118.87 -0.41
N THR A 307 -40.85 119.33 0.82
CA THR A 307 -39.95 118.64 1.76
C THR A 307 -40.46 117.25 2.15
N GLU A 308 -41.78 117.06 2.22
CA GLU A 308 -42.38 115.76 2.51
C GLU A 308 -42.27 114.80 1.30
N THR A 309 -42.38 115.33 0.07
CA THR A 309 -42.13 114.54 -1.14
C THR A 309 -40.65 114.19 -1.32
N GLU A 310 -39.73 115.08 -0.95
CA GLU A 310 -38.28 114.83 -0.97
C GLU A 310 -37.91 113.71 0.02
N TYR A 311 -38.42 113.77 1.25
CA TYR A 311 -38.21 112.71 2.25
C TYR A 311 -38.76 111.36 1.79
N LYS A 312 -39.98 111.33 1.22
CA LYS A 312 -40.57 110.09 0.67
C LYS A 312 -39.78 109.55 -0.52
N ASN A 313 -39.22 110.41 -1.37
CA ASN A 313 -38.38 110.00 -2.49
C ASN A 313 -37.03 109.42 -2.03
N GLU A 314 -36.44 109.98 -0.98
CA GLU A 314 -35.19 109.47 -0.41
C GLU A 314 -35.41 108.12 0.29
N GLU A 315 -36.53 107.97 1.03
CA GLU A 315 -36.94 106.70 1.62
C GLU A 315 -37.20 105.62 0.54
N LEU A 316 -37.87 105.97 -0.55
CA LEU A 316 -38.09 105.06 -1.69
C LEU A 316 -36.77 104.67 -2.36
N THR A 317 -35.82 105.60 -2.47
CA THR A 317 -34.49 105.33 -3.05
C THR A 317 -33.71 104.32 -2.21
N ILE A 318 -33.75 104.46 -0.87
CA ILE A 318 -33.13 103.51 0.05
C ILE A 318 -33.80 102.14 -0.06
N LYS A 319 -35.14 102.07 -0.04
CA LYS A 319 -35.88 100.80 -0.20
C LYS A 319 -35.58 100.13 -1.53
N ILE A 320 -35.51 100.89 -2.63
CA ILE A 320 -35.11 100.36 -3.95
C ILE A 320 -33.68 99.80 -3.89
N GLY A 321 -32.74 100.53 -3.27
CA GLY A 321 -31.36 100.07 -3.08
C GLY A 321 -31.26 98.76 -2.27
N GLU A 322 -32.03 98.62 -1.20
CA GLU A 322 -32.12 97.39 -0.41
C GLU A 322 -32.75 96.23 -1.20
N THR A 323 -33.81 96.50 -1.97
CA THR A 323 -34.42 95.48 -2.83
C THR A 323 -33.47 95.03 -3.94
N ASN A 324 -32.68 95.93 -4.53
CA ASN A 324 -31.69 95.58 -5.55
C ASN A 324 -30.56 94.71 -4.97
N LYS A 325 -30.06 95.03 -3.76
CA LYS A 325 -29.09 94.15 -3.06
C LYS A 325 -29.65 92.76 -2.77
N LYS A 326 -30.94 92.66 -2.41
CA LYS A 326 -31.62 91.36 -2.22
C LYS A 326 -31.76 90.58 -3.54
N ILE A 327 -32.10 91.26 -4.63
CA ILE A 327 -32.19 90.64 -5.97
C ILE A 327 -30.83 90.11 -6.40
N GLU A 328 -29.75 90.88 -6.24
CA GLU A 328 -28.40 90.46 -6.56
C GLU A 328 -27.96 89.23 -5.74
N HIS A 329 -28.24 89.23 -4.43
CA HIS A 329 -27.96 88.07 -3.58
C HIS A 329 -28.73 86.81 -4.02
N LEU A 330 -30.01 86.96 -4.38
CA LEU A 330 -30.83 85.86 -4.89
C LEU A 330 -30.33 85.36 -6.25
N GLN A 331 -29.93 86.25 -7.16
CA GLN A 331 -29.35 85.87 -8.46
C GLN A 331 -28.04 85.11 -8.30
N ASN A 332 -27.16 85.55 -7.41
CA ASN A 332 -25.91 84.83 -7.10
C ASN A 332 -26.18 83.45 -6.48
N THR A 333 -27.19 83.36 -5.61
CA THR A 333 -27.60 82.07 -5.01
C THR A 333 -28.19 81.13 -6.05
N ILE A 334 -29.03 81.63 -6.97
CA ILE A 334 -29.59 80.86 -8.09
C ILE A 334 -28.46 80.35 -8.99
N HIS A 335 -27.51 81.21 -9.36
CA HIS A 335 -26.39 80.82 -10.22
C HIS A 335 -25.51 79.73 -9.58
N MET A 336 -25.26 79.83 -8.28
CA MET A 336 -24.53 78.80 -7.53
C MET A 336 -25.29 77.46 -7.50
N LEU A 337 -26.62 77.50 -7.28
CA LEU A 337 -27.46 76.30 -7.32
C LEU A 337 -27.54 75.68 -8.72
N GLU A 338 -27.59 76.49 -9.78
CA GLU A 338 -27.57 76.01 -11.17
C GLU A 338 -26.25 75.27 -11.47
N GLN A 339 -25.11 75.81 -11.04
CA GLN A 339 -23.81 75.12 -11.18
C GLN A 339 -23.78 73.82 -10.39
N ASP A 340 -24.27 73.80 -9.15
CA ASP A 340 -24.33 72.59 -8.33
C ASP A 340 -25.22 71.50 -8.95
N ILE A 341 -26.33 71.89 -9.59
CA ILE A 341 -27.22 70.96 -10.32
C ILE A 341 -26.47 70.34 -11.51
N VAL A 342 -25.77 71.15 -12.30
CA VAL A 342 -25.01 70.66 -13.47
C VAL A 342 -23.95 69.64 -13.04
N VAL A 343 -23.20 69.93 -11.95
CA VAL A 343 -22.20 69.00 -11.42
C VAL A 343 -22.84 67.70 -10.91
N LYS A 344 -23.97 67.77 -10.20
CA LYS A 344 -24.70 66.57 -9.74
C LYS A 344 -25.25 65.73 -10.88
N VAL A 345 -25.76 66.35 -11.95
CA VAL A 345 -26.26 65.62 -13.13
C VAL A 345 -25.11 64.87 -13.81
N ALA A 346 -23.96 65.51 -14.00
CA ALA A 346 -22.78 64.85 -14.56
C ALA A 346 -22.28 63.69 -13.69
N SER A 347 -22.29 63.85 -12.36
CA SER A 347 -21.92 62.79 -11.42
C SER A 347 -22.88 61.59 -11.48
N LEU A 348 -24.19 61.83 -11.55
CA LEU A 348 -25.19 60.77 -11.66
C LEU A 348 -25.08 60.02 -12.98
N GLU A 349 -24.75 60.71 -14.07
CA GLU A 349 -24.60 60.09 -15.38
C GLU A 349 -23.33 59.21 -15.45
N ALA A 350 -22.24 59.63 -14.81
CA ALA A 350 -21.05 58.82 -14.63
C ALA A 350 -21.32 57.57 -13.78
N GLU A 351 -22.02 57.71 -12.65
CA GLU A 351 -22.41 56.59 -11.79
C GLU A 351 -23.33 55.60 -12.52
N LYS A 352 -24.23 56.10 -13.37
CA LYS A 352 -25.08 55.25 -14.22
C LYS A 352 -24.25 54.43 -15.22
N GLN A 353 -23.26 55.04 -15.88
CA GLN A 353 -22.38 54.34 -16.80
C GLN A 353 -21.53 53.27 -16.08
N GLU A 354 -21.04 53.56 -14.89
CA GLU A 354 -20.30 52.59 -14.07
C GLU A 354 -21.20 51.40 -13.67
N ASN A 355 -22.43 51.67 -13.24
CA ASN A 355 -23.41 50.63 -12.93
C ASN A 355 -23.73 49.73 -14.14
N ASP A 356 -23.85 50.31 -15.34
CA ASP A 356 -24.08 49.56 -16.57
C ASP A 356 -22.86 48.68 -16.93
N ALA A 357 -21.63 49.18 -16.71
CA ALA A 357 -20.41 48.41 -16.89
C ALA A 357 -20.30 47.23 -15.89
N ILE A 358 -20.64 47.47 -14.62
CA ILE A 358 -20.69 46.43 -13.58
C ILE A 358 -21.71 45.35 -13.94
N ARG A 359 -22.92 45.74 -14.37
CA ARG A 359 -23.96 44.81 -14.81
C ARG A 359 -23.50 43.93 -15.96
N LYS A 360 -22.80 44.50 -16.94
CA LYS A 360 -22.25 43.74 -18.06
C LYS A 360 -21.18 42.74 -17.59
N SER A 361 -20.25 43.18 -16.75
CA SER A 361 -19.22 42.30 -16.19
C SER A 361 -19.81 41.14 -15.37
N LEU A 362 -20.90 41.40 -14.63
CA LEU A 362 -21.60 40.38 -13.85
C LEU A 362 -22.24 39.29 -14.74
N VAL A 363 -22.86 39.68 -15.86
CA VAL A 363 -23.44 38.72 -16.83
C VAL A 363 -22.33 37.85 -17.44
N GLU A 364 -21.22 38.46 -17.86
CA GLU A 364 -20.09 37.70 -18.42
C GLU A 364 -19.45 36.77 -17.37
N ALA A 365 -19.42 37.15 -16.09
CA ALA A 365 -18.96 36.28 -15.01
C ALA A 365 -19.92 35.10 -14.78
N GLN A 366 -21.23 35.34 -14.88
CA GLN A 366 -22.24 34.30 -14.77
C GLN A 366 -22.13 33.27 -15.90
N GLU A 367 -21.96 33.71 -17.15
CA GLU A 367 -21.78 32.82 -18.31
C GLU A 367 -20.51 31.96 -18.17
N ARG A 368 -19.40 32.53 -17.67
CA ARG A 368 -18.17 31.76 -17.40
C ARG A 368 -18.39 30.71 -16.30
N ASN A 369 -19.16 31.03 -15.26
CA ASN A 369 -19.51 30.07 -14.22
C ASN A 369 -20.37 28.93 -14.77
N ASP A 370 -21.36 29.23 -15.62
CA ASP A 370 -22.19 28.21 -16.25
C ASP A 370 -21.36 27.27 -17.14
N GLU A 371 -20.39 27.80 -17.89
CA GLU A 371 -19.46 26.99 -18.67
C GLU A 371 -18.57 26.10 -17.77
N LEU A 372 -18.09 26.63 -16.64
CA LEU A 372 -17.34 25.84 -15.65
C LEU A 372 -18.20 24.74 -15.02
N PHE A 373 -19.47 25.01 -14.71
CA PHE A 373 -20.39 23.98 -14.20
C PHE A 373 -20.61 22.84 -15.20
N MET A 374 -20.68 23.14 -16.49
CA MET A 374 -20.76 22.09 -17.52
C MET A 374 -19.47 21.25 -17.58
N LYS A 375 -18.29 21.88 -17.51
CA LYS A 375 -17.00 21.17 -17.47
C LYS A 375 -16.85 20.30 -16.22
N ILE A 376 -17.32 20.77 -15.08
CA ILE A 376 -17.33 19.99 -13.82
C ILE A 376 -18.20 18.75 -13.99
N ARG A 377 -19.43 18.91 -14.51
CA ARG A 377 -20.34 17.77 -14.74
C ARG A 377 -19.75 16.72 -15.68
N ASP A 378 -19.10 17.14 -16.76
CA ASP A 378 -18.41 16.22 -17.68
C ASP A 378 -17.23 15.51 -17.02
N SER A 379 -16.49 16.21 -16.15
CA SER A 379 -15.39 15.63 -15.39
C SER A 379 -15.88 14.62 -14.34
N GLU A 380 -17.00 14.91 -13.67
CA GLU A 380 -17.64 14.02 -12.71
C GLU A 380 -18.13 12.74 -13.39
N TYR A 381 -18.74 12.87 -14.58
CA TYR A 381 -19.16 11.72 -15.38
C TYR A 381 -17.96 10.84 -15.80
N LYS A 382 -16.86 11.45 -16.25
CA LYS A 382 -15.62 10.71 -16.57
C LYS A 382 -15.02 10.05 -15.33
N ALA A 383 -15.06 10.71 -14.18
CA ALA A 383 -14.59 10.14 -12.92
C ALA A 383 -15.42 8.91 -12.51
N HIS A 384 -16.74 8.94 -12.69
CA HIS A 384 -17.61 7.80 -12.43
C HIS A 384 -17.30 6.63 -13.38
N GLN A 385 -17.10 6.90 -14.68
CA GLN A 385 -16.68 5.87 -15.63
C GLN A 385 -15.33 5.23 -15.24
N LEU A 386 -14.36 6.05 -14.83
CA LEU A 386 -13.06 5.54 -14.35
C LEU A 386 -13.24 4.70 -13.08
N GLN A 387 -14.08 5.13 -12.14
CA GLN A 387 -14.38 4.38 -10.93
C GLN A 387 -14.98 2.99 -11.24
N ASP A 388 -15.91 2.90 -12.19
CA ASP A 388 -16.47 1.62 -12.64
C ASP A 388 -15.40 0.71 -13.25
N THR A 389 -14.49 1.26 -14.07
CA THR A 389 -13.39 0.47 -14.64
C THR A 389 -12.42 -0.03 -13.58
N VAL A 390 -12.10 0.80 -12.57
CA VAL A 390 -11.26 0.40 -11.44
C VAL A 390 -11.92 -0.70 -10.64
N GLN A 391 -13.22 -0.60 -10.36
CA GLN A 391 -13.95 -1.63 -9.63
C GLN A 391 -13.98 -2.95 -10.41
N LYS A 392 -14.15 -2.90 -11.74
CA LYS A 392 -14.08 -4.08 -12.60
C LYS A 392 -12.70 -4.74 -12.60
N LEU A 393 -11.63 -3.95 -12.66
CA LEU A 393 -10.25 -4.45 -12.58
C LEU A 393 -9.92 -5.04 -11.20
N GLN A 394 -10.44 -4.46 -10.12
CA GLN A 394 -10.29 -5.01 -8.77
C GLN A 394 -10.96 -6.38 -8.64
N VAL A 395 -12.18 -6.54 -9.17
CA VAL A 395 -12.88 -7.84 -9.18
C VAL A 395 -12.12 -8.89 -10.00
N ASP A 396 -11.57 -8.51 -11.17
CA ASP A 396 -10.75 -9.41 -11.99
C ASP A 396 -9.46 -9.83 -11.26
N ALA A 397 -8.77 -8.87 -10.62
CA ALA A 397 -7.56 -9.14 -9.84
C ALA A 397 -7.84 -10.08 -8.65
N ILE A 398 -8.94 -9.86 -7.92
CA ILE A 398 -9.35 -10.76 -6.82
C ILE A 398 -9.63 -12.16 -7.34
N SER A 399 -10.30 -12.28 -8.50
CA SER A 399 -10.61 -13.58 -9.11
C SER A 399 -9.34 -14.34 -9.52
N ARG A 400 -8.38 -13.64 -10.15
CA ARG A 400 -7.08 -14.24 -10.51
C ARG A 400 -6.26 -14.65 -9.29
N LEU A 401 -6.23 -13.83 -8.25
CA LEU A 401 -5.54 -14.17 -7.00
C LEU A 401 -6.18 -15.39 -6.32
N SER A 402 -7.51 -15.49 -6.33
CA SER A 402 -8.23 -16.66 -5.80
C SER A 402 -7.90 -17.93 -6.60
N SER A 403 -7.83 -17.85 -7.94
CA SER A 403 -7.42 -18.96 -8.80
C SER A 403 -5.99 -19.42 -8.49
N PHE A 404 -5.06 -18.47 -8.36
CA PHE A 404 -3.67 -18.76 -8.04
C PHE A 404 -3.50 -19.43 -6.66
N VAL A 405 -4.29 -19.02 -5.67
CA VAL A 405 -4.28 -19.64 -4.33
C VAL A 405 -4.77 -21.08 -4.40
N LEU A 406 -5.83 -21.35 -5.18
CA LEU A 406 -6.36 -22.70 -5.37
C LEU A 406 -5.36 -23.62 -6.10
N GLU A 407 -4.77 -23.15 -7.20
CA GLU A 407 -3.74 -23.90 -7.94
C GLU A 407 -2.51 -24.20 -7.07
N LYS A 408 -2.09 -23.25 -6.24
CA LYS A 408 -0.97 -23.46 -5.31
C LYS A 408 -1.32 -24.51 -4.25
N GLN A 409 -2.53 -24.48 -3.70
CA GLN A 409 -2.99 -25.46 -2.72
C GLN A 409 -3.06 -26.87 -3.33
N GLU A 410 -3.51 -26.99 -4.58
CA GLU A 410 -3.51 -28.26 -5.32
C GLU A 410 -2.09 -28.76 -5.61
N SER A 411 -1.19 -27.87 -6.06
CA SER A 411 0.23 -28.18 -6.26
C SER A 411 0.90 -28.69 -4.99
N ASP A 412 0.65 -28.05 -3.84
CA ASP A 412 1.22 -28.45 -2.56
C ASP A 412 0.62 -29.78 -2.04
N ALA A 413 -0.68 -30.03 -2.30
CA ALA A 413 -1.30 -31.33 -2.03
C ALA A 413 -0.68 -32.45 -2.89
N VAL A 414 -0.44 -32.20 -4.17
CA VAL A 414 0.23 -33.16 -5.08
C VAL A 414 1.67 -33.41 -4.65
N LYS A 415 2.43 -32.37 -4.27
CA LYS A 415 3.80 -32.54 -3.74
C LYS A 415 3.80 -33.41 -2.48
N LYS A 416 2.87 -33.18 -1.55
CA LYS A 416 2.75 -34.00 -0.34
C LYS A 416 2.45 -35.46 -0.68
N ALA A 417 1.47 -35.71 -1.56
CA ALA A 417 1.13 -37.06 -2.01
C ALA A 417 2.33 -37.76 -2.67
N LEU A 418 3.12 -37.04 -3.48
CA LEU A 418 4.33 -37.56 -4.10
C LEU A 418 5.40 -37.92 -3.07
N THR A 419 5.63 -37.08 -2.05
CA THR A 419 6.59 -37.38 -0.98
C THR A 419 6.19 -38.60 -0.16
N GLU A 420 4.90 -38.75 0.15
CA GLU A 420 4.40 -39.93 0.85
C GLU A 420 4.50 -41.20 -0.02
N ALA A 421 4.21 -41.11 -1.32
CA ALA A 421 4.38 -42.24 -2.24
C ALA A 421 5.84 -42.66 -2.36
N ARG A 422 6.78 -41.70 -2.42
CA ARG A 422 8.23 -41.98 -2.41
C ARG A 422 8.65 -42.70 -1.14
N GLY A 423 8.23 -42.22 0.04
CA GLY A 423 8.53 -42.88 1.31
C GLY A 423 8.00 -44.32 1.38
N ARG A 424 6.76 -44.56 0.94
CA ARG A 424 6.20 -45.93 0.86
C ARG A 424 7.02 -46.83 -0.07
N ASN A 425 7.52 -46.29 -1.18
CA ASN A 425 8.32 -47.06 -2.14
C ASN A 425 9.70 -47.39 -1.57
N GLU A 426 10.34 -46.46 -0.86
CA GLU A 426 11.60 -46.71 -0.14
C GLU A 426 11.44 -47.79 0.94
N ASP A 427 10.32 -47.79 1.67
CA ASP A 427 10.01 -48.83 2.66
C ASP A 427 9.80 -50.21 2.01
N LEU A 428 9.15 -50.25 0.85
CA LEU A 428 8.98 -51.49 0.07
C LEU A 428 10.33 -52.01 -0.46
N ILE A 429 11.21 -51.13 -0.92
CA ILE A 429 12.57 -51.49 -1.36
C ILE A 429 13.34 -52.12 -0.20
N ARG A 430 13.38 -51.47 0.97
CA ARG A 430 14.04 -52.03 2.17
C ARG A 430 13.48 -53.40 2.55
N ARG A 431 12.16 -53.56 2.50
CA ARG A 431 11.52 -54.85 2.80
C ARG A 431 11.91 -55.93 1.78
N ASN A 432 12.05 -55.59 0.51
CA ASN A 432 12.50 -56.52 -0.53
C ASN A 432 13.98 -56.89 -0.34
N GLU A 433 14.84 -55.94 0.04
CA GLU A 433 16.23 -56.20 0.41
C GLU A 433 16.32 -57.16 1.60
N ASP A 434 15.57 -56.90 2.68
CA ASP A 434 15.49 -57.80 3.84
C ASP A 434 15.02 -59.23 3.47
N LEU A 435 14.13 -59.34 2.48
CA LEU A 435 13.64 -60.64 2.00
C LEU A 435 14.69 -61.36 1.13
N LEU A 436 15.46 -60.62 0.34
CA LEU A 436 16.58 -61.16 -0.43
C LEU A 436 17.66 -61.72 0.49
N ASP A 437 18.07 -60.97 1.50
CA ASP A 437 19.06 -61.43 2.49
C ASP A 437 18.63 -62.71 3.19
N ARG A 438 17.34 -62.80 3.57
CA ARG A 438 16.77 -64.03 4.15
C ARG A 438 16.76 -65.20 3.18
N ASN A 439 16.48 -64.95 1.90
CA ASN A 439 16.52 -66.00 0.89
C ASN A 439 17.95 -66.51 0.69
N ASP A 440 18.95 -65.62 0.68
CA ASP A 440 20.36 -66.00 0.59
C ASP A 440 20.80 -66.86 1.79
N ASP A 441 20.35 -66.52 3.01
CA ASP A 441 20.59 -67.34 4.21
C ASP A 441 19.91 -68.71 4.13
N LEU A 442 18.70 -68.79 3.56
CA LEU A 442 18.00 -70.05 3.35
C LEU A 442 18.69 -70.90 2.28
N ILE A 443 19.22 -70.28 1.21
CA ILE A 443 20.00 -70.97 0.18
C ILE A 443 21.26 -71.59 0.80
N LYS A 444 22.03 -70.84 1.61
CA LYS A 444 23.20 -71.39 2.33
C LYS A 444 22.83 -72.59 3.21
N LYS A 445 21.71 -72.51 3.95
CA LYS A 445 21.24 -73.64 4.77
C LYS A 445 20.85 -74.85 3.92
N LEU A 446 20.27 -74.63 2.74
CA LEU A 446 19.95 -75.72 1.80
C LEU A 446 21.23 -76.37 1.26
N GLU A 447 22.26 -75.59 0.93
CA GLU A 447 23.57 -76.09 0.51
C GLU A 447 24.23 -76.93 1.62
N GLU A 448 24.23 -76.43 2.86
CA GLU A 448 24.74 -77.17 4.03
C GLU A 448 23.98 -78.50 4.23
N LEU A 449 22.65 -78.47 4.15
CA LEU A 449 21.83 -79.68 4.24
C LEU A 449 22.13 -80.65 3.10
N GLN A 450 22.31 -80.16 1.87
CA GLN A 450 22.67 -80.98 0.72
C GLN A 450 24.03 -81.67 0.93
N GLU A 451 25.02 -80.97 1.50
CA GLU A 451 26.31 -81.58 1.86
C GLU A 451 26.15 -82.65 2.94
N THR A 452 25.31 -82.41 3.95
CA THR A 452 25.03 -83.42 4.99
C THR A 452 24.34 -84.66 4.43
N VAL A 453 23.40 -84.49 3.50
CA VAL A 453 22.72 -85.59 2.82
C VAL A 453 23.71 -86.38 1.99
N GLN A 454 24.55 -85.73 1.18
CA GLN A 454 25.58 -86.41 0.38
C GLN A 454 26.56 -87.20 1.26
N LYS A 455 26.93 -86.66 2.44
CA LYS A 455 27.77 -87.35 3.41
C LYS A 455 27.08 -88.55 4.06
N LEU A 456 25.78 -88.45 4.35
CA LEU A 456 24.98 -89.56 4.87
C LEU A 456 24.74 -90.64 3.81
N GLU A 457 24.50 -90.26 2.56
CA GLU A 457 24.41 -91.19 1.41
C GLU A 457 25.72 -91.95 1.23
N GLY A 458 26.87 -91.26 1.29
CA GLY A 458 28.18 -91.91 1.26
C GLY A 458 28.39 -92.89 2.42
N LYS A 459 27.99 -92.52 3.65
CA LYS A 459 28.02 -93.43 4.81
C LYS A 459 27.08 -94.62 4.64
N SER A 460 25.88 -94.41 4.09
CA SER A 460 24.91 -95.47 3.84
C SER A 460 25.42 -96.47 2.80
N SER A 461 26.00 -95.98 1.70
CA SER A 461 26.62 -96.82 0.66
C SER A 461 27.78 -97.65 1.24
N ASN A 462 28.62 -97.05 2.08
CA ASN A 462 29.69 -97.76 2.78
C ASN A 462 29.15 -98.85 3.73
N LEU A 463 28.13 -98.52 4.53
CA LEU A 463 27.48 -99.49 5.43
C LEU A 463 26.77 -100.60 4.65
N GLU A 464 26.18 -100.30 3.49
CA GLU A 464 25.56 -101.29 2.61
C GLU A 464 26.60 -102.22 1.99
N ALA A 465 27.74 -101.69 1.56
CA ALA A 465 28.88 -102.49 1.10
C ALA A 465 29.45 -103.38 2.22
N GLU A 466 29.57 -102.86 3.44
CA GLU A 466 29.96 -103.65 4.62
C GLU A 466 28.93 -104.76 4.92
N ASN A 467 27.63 -104.46 4.81
CA ASN A 467 26.56 -105.44 4.99
C ASN A 467 26.60 -106.54 3.92
N GLN A 468 26.85 -106.18 2.65
CA GLN A 468 27.05 -107.15 1.57
C GLN A 468 28.28 -108.03 1.82
N THR A 469 29.36 -107.45 2.33
CA THR A 469 30.59 -108.18 2.72
C THR A 469 30.32 -109.14 3.87
N LEU A 470 29.59 -108.70 4.91
CA LEU A 470 29.16 -109.56 6.03
C LEU A 470 28.23 -110.69 5.57
N ARG A 471 27.31 -110.42 4.64
CA ARG A 471 26.46 -111.46 4.03
C ARG A 471 27.28 -112.47 3.23
N GLN A 472 28.28 -112.02 2.47
CA GLN A 472 29.23 -112.92 1.77
C GLN A 472 30.08 -113.74 2.75
N HIS A 473 30.55 -113.16 3.85
CA HIS A 473 31.24 -113.89 4.93
C HIS A 473 30.34 -114.93 5.63
N SER A 474 29.02 -114.69 5.70
CA SER A 474 28.06 -115.66 6.25
C SER A 474 27.78 -116.84 5.31
N ILE A 475 27.94 -116.68 3.99
CA ILE A 475 27.73 -117.75 2.99
C ILE A 475 28.94 -118.72 2.94
N VAL A 476 30.12 -118.30 3.39
CA VAL A 476 31.34 -119.14 3.48
C VAL A 476 31.44 -119.89 4.83
N SER A 477 30.56 -119.61 5.79
CA SER A 477 30.55 -120.24 7.11
C SER A 477 29.25 -121.02 7.34
N THR A 478 29.19 -122.27 6.86
CA THR A 478 28.08 -123.19 7.15
C THR A 478 27.99 -123.52 8.65
N PRO A 479 26.78 -123.61 9.21
CA PRO A 479 26.47 -124.80 10.00
C PRO A 479 25.14 -125.46 9.59
N SER A 480 25.23 -126.78 9.49
CA SER A 480 24.14 -127.72 9.27
C SER A 480 23.35 -127.96 10.56
N THR A 481 22.02 -128.01 10.40
CA THR A 481 20.99 -128.70 11.21
C THR A 481 21.21 -128.97 12.71
N ALA A 482 20.35 -128.41 13.57
CA ALA A 482 19.69 -129.14 14.65
C ALA A 482 18.50 -128.36 15.24
N LYS A 483 17.44 -129.10 15.56
CA LYS A 483 16.16 -128.67 16.14
C LYS A 483 16.31 -128.32 17.63
N SER A 484 15.57 -127.32 18.13
CA SER A 484 14.61 -127.47 19.26
C SER A 484 14.20 -126.14 19.91
N GLN A 485 13.04 -126.22 20.56
CA GLN A 485 12.13 -125.21 21.10
C GLN A 485 12.64 -124.29 22.22
N ALA A 486 12.09 -123.06 22.13
CA ALA A 486 11.36 -122.29 23.16
C ALA A 486 12.10 -121.73 24.39
N SER A 487 11.79 -120.44 24.63
CA SER A 487 11.23 -119.88 25.88
C SER A 487 12.02 -118.75 26.54
N TYR A 488 11.37 -117.56 26.58
CA TYR A 488 11.49 -116.49 27.60
C TYR A 488 12.87 -115.80 27.70
N SER A 489 13.09 -114.52 28.04
CA SER A 489 12.37 -113.44 28.72
C SER A 489 13.22 -112.16 28.48
N LYS A 490 12.65 -110.98 28.15
CA LYS A 490 12.16 -109.95 29.09
C LYS A 490 13.28 -109.18 29.83
N ILE A 491 13.62 -107.96 29.38
CA ILE A 491 14.20 -106.83 30.16
C ILE A 491 13.77 -105.55 29.39
N SER A 492 12.73 -104.79 29.79
CA SER A 492 12.69 -103.72 30.84
C SER A 492 13.60 -102.53 30.47
N MET A 493 13.33 -101.25 30.69
CA MET A 493 12.31 -100.45 31.37
C MET A 493 12.89 -99.00 31.43
N ILE A 494 12.05 -97.97 31.68
CA ILE A 494 12.39 -96.70 32.39
C ILE A 494 13.18 -95.66 31.54
N HIS A 495 12.90 -94.35 31.46
CA HIS A 495 11.90 -93.40 32.01
C HIS A 495 12.07 -92.01 31.33
N ARG A 496 11.03 -91.14 31.42
CA ARG A 496 11.02 -89.65 31.59
C ARG A 496 11.96 -88.79 30.71
N SER A 497 11.44 -88.00 29.76
CA SER A 497 10.77 -86.67 29.86
C SER A 497 11.73 -85.46 29.75
N GLN A 498 11.20 -84.37 29.16
CA GLN A 498 11.75 -83.02 28.88
C GLN A 498 12.59 -82.89 27.59
N GLU A 499 12.43 -81.91 26.70
CA GLU A 499 11.71 -80.63 26.71
C GLU A 499 11.63 -80.10 25.26
N ASN A 500 10.70 -79.17 24.98
CA ASN A 500 10.61 -78.33 23.77
C ASN A 500 10.07 -78.96 22.47
N GLY A 501 8.74 -78.97 22.35
CA GLY A 501 8.04 -79.13 21.07
C GLY A 501 7.72 -77.78 20.44
N HIS A 502 8.40 -77.45 19.35
CA HIS A 502 8.00 -76.43 18.39
C HIS A 502 7.62 -77.13 17.08
N ILE A 503 6.72 -76.47 16.35
CA ILE A 503 6.36 -76.65 14.94
C ILE A 503 5.41 -77.84 14.65
N LEU A 504 4.25 -77.55 14.05
CA LEU A 504 4.01 -77.80 12.61
C LEU A 504 2.57 -77.48 12.20
N ASN A 505 2.47 -76.36 11.47
CA ASN A 505 2.04 -76.31 10.07
C ASN A 505 0.71 -77.00 9.70
N GLY A 506 -0.26 -76.19 9.27
CA GLY A 506 -1.45 -76.64 8.55
C GLY A 506 -1.46 -76.06 7.14
N ASN A 507 -1.35 -76.95 6.15
CA ASN A 507 -1.59 -76.68 4.73
C ASN A 507 -3.10 -76.44 4.48
N VAL A 508 -3.37 -75.43 3.65
CA VAL A 508 -4.44 -75.16 2.65
C VAL A 508 -5.28 -76.40 2.20
N PRO A 509 -6.52 -76.34 1.62
CA PRO A 509 -7.50 -75.26 1.31
C PRO A 509 -8.96 -75.56 1.74
N TYR A 510 -9.90 -74.60 1.63
CA TYR A 510 -11.21 -74.72 0.92
C TYR A 510 -12.15 -73.52 1.20
N ALA A 511 -13.01 -73.25 0.20
CA ALA A 511 -14.31 -72.56 0.24
C ALA A 511 -14.36 -71.04 0.00
N GLU A 512 -14.65 -70.76 -1.26
CA GLU A 512 -15.28 -69.59 -1.87
C GLU A 512 -16.70 -69.27 -1.34
N MET A 513 -16.99 -67.96 -1.32
CA MET A 513 -18.23 -67.29 -1.79
C MET A 513 -19.46 -67.07 -0.87
N ARG A 514 -19.70 -65.76 -0.63
CA ARG A 514 -20.95 -64.96 -0.48
C ARG A 514 -22.12 -65.47 0.40
N SER A 515 -22.65 -64.56 1.25
CA SER A 515 -24.07 -64.10 1.14
C SER A 515 -24.34 -62.81 1.92
N SER A 516 -25.03 -61.89 1.24
CA SER A 516 -25.81 -60.76 1.76
C SER A 516 -27.12 -61.26 2.41
N PHE A 517 -27.73 -60.50 3.32
CA PHE A 517 -29.19 -60.28 3.52
C PHE A 517 -29.42 -59.57 4.89
N GLY A 518 -30.12 -58.42 4.89
CA GLY A 518 -30.58 -57.67 6.09
C GLY A 518 -31.80 -58.32 6.78
N PRO A 519 -32.62 -57.64 7.63
CA PRO A 519 -32.93 -56.18 7.60
C PRO A 519 -33.30 -55.46 8.95
N ALA A 520 -33.59 -54.15 8.81
CA ALA A 520 -34.61 -53.33 9.49
C ALA A 520 -34.37 -52.56 10.83
N GLU A 521 -34.33 -51.23 10.65
CA GLU A 521 -35.13 -50.16 11.32
C GLU A 521 -34.83 -49.70 12.77
N THR A 522 -34.29 -48.47 12.91
CA THR A 522 -35.06 -47.25 13.25
C THR A 522 -34.15 -45.98 13.27
N ARG A 523 -34.63 -44.92 12.61
CA ARG A 523 -34.11 -43.52 12.48
C ARG A 523 -34.50 -42.69 13.74
N PRO A 524 -34.25 -41.35 13.85
CA PRO A 524 -33.17 -40.46 13.35
C PRO A 524 -32.70 -39.39 14.41
N TYR A 525 -31.62 -38.62 14.13
CA TYR A 525 -31.54 -37.12 14.09
C TYR A 525 -30.14 -36.53 14.46
N MET A 526 -29.78 -35.47 13.73
CA MET A 526 -28.67 -34.50 13.89
C MET A 526 -27.23 -35.02 13.73
N GLY A 527 -26.33 -34.35 13.01
CA GLY A 527 -26.36 -33.05 12.37
C GLY A 527 -24.94 -32.76 11.86
N SER A 528 -24.86 -32.16 10.68
CA SER A 528 -23.64 -31.92 9.91
C SER A 528 -22.54 -31.17 10.67
N ALA A 529 -21.30 -31.57 10.39
CA ALA A 529 -20.07 -30.90 10.79
C ALA A 529 -20.00 -29.47 10.22
N PRO A 530 -19.57 -28.46 11.00
CA PRO A 530 -19.34 -27.13 10.47
C PRO A 530 -17.92 -26.98 9.90
N ASP A 531 -17.93 -26.37 8.73
CA ASP A 531 -16.88 -25.75 7.96
C ASP A 531 -16.06 -24.73 8.79
N LEU A 532 -14.74 -24.82 8.73
CA LEU A 532 -13.80 -23.92 9.42
C LEU A 532 -13.52 -22.71 8.52
N THR A 533 -14.51 -21.83 8.40
CA THR A 533 -14.30 -20.45 7.93
C THR A 533 -13.66 -19.62 9.03
N ILE A 534 -12.41 -19.21 8.83
CA ILE A 534 -11.70 -18.19 9.64
C ILE A 534 -12.34 -16.83 9.32
N HIS A 535 -13.44 -16.52 10.01
CA HIS A 535 -14.05 -15.19 9.93
C HIS A 535 -14.92 -14.91 11.15
N ARG A 536 -14.36 -14.73 12.37
CA ARG A 536 -15.09 -14.04 13.48
C ARG A 536 -14.37 -13.60 14.77
N ASP A 537 -13.06 -13.32 14.81
CA ASP A 537 -12.43 -12.92 16.10
C ASP A 537 -12.64 -11.46 16.54
N TYR A 538 -13.13 -10.56 15.67
CA TYR A 538 -13.39 -9.15 16.02
C TYR A 538 -14.66 -8.94 16.86
N ASP A 539 -15.58 -9.90 16.89
CA ASP A 539 -16.92 -9.77 17.48
C ASP A 539 -16.94 -10.02 19.01
N THR A 540 -15.79 -10.40 19.61
CA THR A 540 -15.69 -10.75 21.04
C THR A 540 -15.50 -9.51 21.93
N GLY A 541 -14.77 -8.50 21.45
CA GLY A 541 -14.48 -7.27 22.21
C GLY A 541 -15.70 -6.34 22.35
N GLU A 542 -16.48 -6.17 21.27
CA GLU A 542 -17.70 -5.34 21.28
C GLU A 542 -18.84 -5.95 22.10
N LYS A 543 -18.92 -7.29 22.19
CA LYS A 543 -19.89 -7.98 23.06
C LYS A 543 -19.61 -7.72 24.53
N MET A 544 -18.35 -7.70 24.96
CA MET A 544 -17.97 -7.43 26.36
C MET A 544 -18.21 -5.97 26.75
N GLN A 545 -17.94 -5.01 25.84
CA GLN A 545 -18.25 -3.60 26.07
C GLN A 545 -19.75 -3.39 26.36
N ARG A 546 -20.63 -4.19 25.72
CA ARG A 546 -22.07 -4.23 26.02
C ARG A 546 -22.42 -5.00 27.31
N VAL A 547 -21.72 -6.09 27.62
CA VAL A 547 -21.94 -6.89 28.85
C VAL A 547 -21.53 -6.14 30.11
N LEU A 548 -20.45 -5.34 30.09
CA LEU A 548 -20.07 -4.46 31.21
C LEU A 548 -21.00 -3.26 31.42
N LEU A 549 -21.91 -3.00 30.46
CA LEU A 549 -22.96 -1.98 30.56
C LEU A 549 -24.29 -2.54 31.08
N SER A 550 -24.48 -3.87 31.12
CA SER A 550 -25.68 -4.49 31.68
C SER A 550 -25.52 -4.71 33.19
N GLU A 551 -26.30 -3.97 33.98
CA GLU A 551 -26.40 -4.12 35.43
C GLU A 551 -26.77 -5.57 35.82
N GLY A 552 -25.86 -6.25 36.51
CA GLY A 552 -26.08 -7.58 37.07
C GLY A 552 -25.03 -7.87 38.14
N TYR A 553 -25.47 -7.91 39.40
CA TYR A 553 -24.63 -8.16 40.57
C TYR A 553 -23.96 -9.54 40.54
N GLN A 554 -22.68 -9.65 40.16
CA GLN A 554 -21.85 -10.81 40.53
C GLN A 554 -20.33 -10.49 40.60
N GLN A 555 -19.75 -10.77 41.78
CA GLN A 555 -18.34 -10.86 42.21
C GLN A 555 -17.19 -10.13 41.44
N PRO A 556 -16.56 -9.08 42.03
CA PRO A 556 -15.42 -8.32 41.46
C PRO A 556 -14.13 -9.12 41.14
N GLN A 557 -13.97 -10.33 41.69
CA GLN A 557 -12.75 -11.14 41.54
C GLN A 557 -12.72 -11.94 40.22
N ASP A 558 -13.88 -12.36 39.71
CA ASP A 558 -13.96 -13.10 38.44
C ASP A 558 -13.81 -12.15 37.25
N ASP A 559 -14.33 -10.92 37.36
CA ASP A 559 -14.15 -9.86 36.36
C ASP A 559 -12.68 -9.48 36.17
N GLN A 560 -11.88 -9.44 37.25
CA GLN A 560 -10.44 -9.16 37.16
C GLN A 560 -9.70 -10.24 36.37
N LYS A 561 -9.98 -11.53 36.66
CA LYS A 561 -9.34 -12.67 35.97
C LYS A 561 -9.73 -12.71 34.50
N LEU A 562 -11.00 -12.43 34.21
CA LEU A 562 -11.52 -12.39 32.85
C LEU A 562 -10.90 -11.24 32.06
N LEU A 563 -10.80 -10.04 32.65
CA LEU A 563 -10.07 -8.90 32.06
C LEU A 563 -8.61 -9.27 31.76
N LEU A 564 -7.91 -9.87 32.73
CA LEU A 564 -6.51 -10.24 32.56
C LEU A 564 -6.31 -11.19 31.37
N LYS A 565 -7.20 -12.17 31.21
CA LYS A 565 -7.22 -13.08 30.06
C LYS A 565 -7.43 -12.32 28.75
N TYR A 566 -8.35 -11.36 28.71
CA TYR A 566 -8.59 -10.56 27.49
C TYR A 566 -7.45 -9.59 27.16
N ILE A 567 -6.76 -9.02 28.15
CA ILE A 567 -5.55 -8.19 27.94
C ILE A 567 -4.48 -9.00 27.21
N THR A 568 -4.37 -10.30 27.49
CA THR A 568 -3.41 -11.17 26.76
C THR A 568 -3.82 -11.51 25.34
N GLN A 569 -5.02 -11.13 24.90
CA GLN A 569 -5.55 -11.35 23.56
C GLN A 569 -5.50 -10.07 22.72
N HIS A 570 -5.39 -10.21 21.39
CA HIS A 570 -5.43 -9.07 20.48
C HIS A 570 -6.89 -8.69 20.18
N LEU A 571 -7.46 -7.77 20.97
CA LEU A 571 -8.88 -7.38 20.89
C LEU A 571 -9.21 -6.45 19.71
N GLY A 572 -8.21 -5.86 19.06
CA GLY A 572 -8.40 -4.97 17.91
C GLY A 572 -9.01 -3.60 18.24
N PHE A 573 -9.71 -3.03 17.26
CA PHE A 573 -10.25 -1.66 17.29
C PHE A 573 -11.73 -1.67 16.94
N SER A 574 -12.53 -0.84 17.60
CA SER A 574 -13.91 -0.53 17.21
C SER A 574 -13.88 0.86 16.55
N GLY A 575 -13.99 0.87 15.22
CA GLY A 575 -13.60 2.02 14.40
C GLY A 575 -12.14 2.38 14.66
N ASN A 576 -11.89 3.62 15.05
CA ASN A 576 -10.59 4.19 15.40
C ASN A 576 -10.30 4.16 16.92
N LYS A 577 -11.08 3.41 17.71
CA LYS A 577 -10.93 3.31 19.17
C LYS A 577 -10.31 1.97 19.59
N PRO A 578 -9.17 1.98 20.32
CA PRO A 578 -8.55 0.75 20.80
C PRO A 578 -9.38 0.09 21.91
N VAL A 579 -9.87 -1.14 21.65
CA VAL A 579 -10.85 -1.82 22.52
C VAL A 579 -10.24 -2.18 23.88
N ALA A 580 -9.01 -2.68 23.93
CA ALA A 580 -8.39 -3.07 25.21
C ALA A 580 -8.20 -1.87 26.15
N ALA A 581 -7.82 -0.69 25.62
CA ALA A 581 -7.71 0.53 26.41
C ALA A 581 -9.05 0.94 27.05
N LEU A 582 -10.15 0.86 26.28
CA LEU A 582 -11.48 1.19 26.77
C LEU A 582 -11.95 0.19 27.84
N LEU A 583 -11.76 -1.11 27.61
CA LEU A 583 -12.13 -2.15 28.58
C LEU A 583 -11.35 -2.02 29.90
N ILE A 584 -10.04 -1.80 29.83
CA ILE A 584 -9.20 -1.57 31.02
C ILE A 584 -9.70 -0.33 31.77
N TYR A 585 -9.92 0.79 31.07
CA TYR A 585 -10.38 2.03 31.68
C TYR A 585 -11.76 1.87 32.33
N GLN A 586 -12.72 1.24 31.64
CA GLN A 586 -14.07 1.00 32.13
C GLN A 586 -14.07 0.10 33.37
N TYR A 587 -13.25 -0.95 33.39
CA TYR A 587 -13.08 -1.81 34.56
C TYR A 587 -12.50 -1.03 35.76
N LEU A 588 -11.47 -0.21 35.53
CA LEU A 588 -10.86 0.61 36.60
C LEU A 588 -11.85 1.64 37.18
N LEU A 589 -12.74 2.17 36.34
CA LEU A 589 -13.81 3.07 36.76
C LEU A 589 -14.89 2.33 37.55
N HIS A 590 -15.37 1.20 37.04
CA HIS A 590 -16.43 0.40 37.67
C HIS A 590 -15.99 -0.15 39.04
N SER A 591 -14.74 -0.61 39.14
CA SER A 591 -14.13 -1.07 40.40
C SER A 591 -13.75 0.05 41.38
N ARG A 592 -13.95 1.32 41.00
CA ARG A 592 -13.49 2.52 41.74
C ARG A 592 -12.01 2.48 42.12
N SER A 593 -11.17 1.78 41.33
CA SER A 593 -9.77 1.51 41.64
C SER A 593 -8.91 2.78 41.80
N PHE A 594 -9.34 3.91 41.24
CA PHE A 594 -8.61 5.18 41.32
C PHE A 594 -8.63 5.84 42.71
N GLU A 595 -9.67 5.58 43.51
CA GLU A 595 -9.91 6.23 44.81
C GLU A 595 -9.39 5.40 45.99
N VAL A 596 -8.91 4.17 45.73
CA VAL A 596 -8.47 3.22 46.74
C VAL A 596 -7.02 3.48 47.15
N THR A 597 -6.74 3.53 48.45
CA THR A 597 -5.39 3.79 48.99
C THR A 597 -4.40 2.64 48.83
N LYS A 598 -4.90 1.40 48.66
CA LYS A 598 -4.10 0.19 48.42
C LYS A 598 -4.85 -0.74 47.46
N THR A 599 -4.26 -1.00 46.29
CA THR A 599 -4.81 -1.94 45.30
C THR A 599 -3.68 -2.59 44.50
N GLY A 600 -3.77 -3.89 44.25
CA GLY A 600 -2.84 -4.65 43.38
C GLY A 600 -3.35 -4.82 41.95
N VAL A 601 -4.50 -4.20 41.63
CA VAL A 601 -5.13 -4.30 40.30
C VAL A 601 -4.25 -3.66 39.22
N PHE A 602 -3.64 -2.50 39.53
CA PHE A 602 -2.75 -1.80 38.61
C PHE A 602 -1.52 -2.64 38.26
N ASP A 603 -0.88 -3.25 39.25
CA ASP A 603 0.28 -4.13 39.04
C ASP A 603 -0.10 -5.36 38.20
N SER A 604 -1.28 -5.96 38.47
CA SER A 604 -1.78 -7.10 37.70
C SER A 604 -2.00 -6.75 36.22
N ILE A 605 -2.68 -5.63 35.95
CA ILE A 605 -2.93 -5.12 34.59
C ILE A 605 -1.60 -4.83 33.89
N LEU A 606 -0.68 -4.12 34.56
CA LEU A 606 0.61 -3.79 34.01
C LEU A 606 1.43 -5.05 33.68
N GLN A 607 1.39 -6.07 34.54
CA GLN A 607 2.04 -7.35 34.30
C GLN A 607 1.45 -8.07 33.09
N ALA A 608 0.12 -8.09 32.91
CA ALA A 608 -0.49 -8.70 31.74
C ALA A 608 -0.19 -7.96 30.45
N ILE A 609 -0.19 -6.62 30.47
CA ILE A 609 0.20 -5.83 29.29
C ILE A 609 1.66 -6.10 28.94
N ASN A 610 2.57 -6.11 29.92
CA ASN A 610 3.98 -6.45 29.69
C ASN A 610 4.13 -7.86 29.11
N SER A 611 3.42 -8.84 29.66
CA SER A 611 3.43 -10.22 29.16
C SER A 611 2.93 -10.30 27.71
N ALA A 612 1.87 -9.57 27.37
CA ALA A 612 1.33 -9.52 26.02
C ALA A 612 2.24 -8.76 25.03
N THR A 613 2.95 -7.75 25.51
CA THR A 613 3.92 -6.98 24.72
C THR A 613 5.20 -7.79 24.45
N GLU A 614 5.62 -8.62 25.41
CA GLU A 614 6.84 -9.44 25.30
C GLU A 614 6.60 -10.76 24.54
N ALA A 615 5.43 -11.37 24.65
CA ALA A 615 5.11 -12.64 23.99
C ALA A 615 5.02 -12.54 22.46
N GLN A 616 4.63 -11.38 21.93
CA GLN A 616 4.45 -11.17 20.49
C GLN A 616 5.31 -10.01 20.01
N TYR A 617 6.64 -10.14 20.12
CA TYR A 617 7.63 -9.14 19.71
C TYR A 617 7.62 -8.80 18.20
N ASP A 618 6.48 -8.93 17.51
CA ASP A 618 6.16 -8.41 16.19
C ASP A 618 5.87 -6.89 16.23
N THR A 619 6.22 -6.18 15.16
CA THR A 619 6.04 -4.74 15.04
C THR A 619 4.56 -4.35 15.01
N ARG A 620 3.68 -5.20 14.47
CA ARG A 620 2.22 -4.95 14.47
C ARG A 620 1.65 -4.96 15.89
N SER A 621 2.01 -5.95 16.71
CA SER A 621 1.58 -6.04 18.09
C SER A 621 2.12 -4.89 18.95
N LEU A 622 3.36 -4.45 18.72
CA LEU A 622 3.89 -3.24 19.35
C LEU A 622 3.11 -1.98 18.97
N ALA A 623 2.73 -1.82 17.69
CA ALA A 623 1.92 -0.69 17.23
C ALA A 623 0.51 -0.70 17.87
N TYR A 624 -0.14 -1.86 17.91
CA TYR A 624 -1.40 -2.05 18.63
C TYR A 624 -1.30 -1.65 20.10
N TRP A 625 -0.28 -2.13 20.82
CA TRP A 625 -0.07 -1.77 22.22
C TRP A 625 0.27 -0.29 22.41
N LEU A 626 1.05 0.31 21.51
CA LEU A 626 1.35 1.75 21.54
C LEU A 626 0.07 2.59 21.47
N SER A 627 -0.88 2.22 20.61
CA SER A 627 -2.20 2.88 20.52
C SER A 627 -3.02 2.68 21.80
N ASN A 628 -3.13 1.45 22.29
CA ASN A 628 -3.89 1.16 23.51
C ASN A 628 -3.34 1.90 24.73
N LEU A 629 -2.02 1.86 24.92
CA LEU A 629 -1.34 2.55 26.02
C LEU A 629 -1.50 4.06 25.94
N SER A 630 -1.33 4.63 24.73
CA SER A 630 -1.51 6.07 24.51
C SER A 630 -2.93 6.53 24.83
N THR A 631 -3.94 5.79 24.36
CA THR A 631 -5.35 6.10 24.65
C THR A 631 -5.65 5.95 26.13
N LEU A 632 -5.19 4.88 26.77
CA LEU A 632 -5.39 4.67 28.21
C LEU A 632 -4.76 5.81 29.04
N SER A 633 -3.53 6.22 28.70
CA SER A 633 -2.85 7.34 29.36
C SER A 633 -3.64 8.65 29.24
N VAL A 634 -4.18 8.95 28.06
CA VAL A 634 -5.03 10.13 27.84
C VAL A 634 -6.34 10.06 28.64
N LEU A 635 -6.99 8.90 28.70
CA LEU A 635 -8.20 8.70 29.50
C LEU A 635 -7.93 8.94 30.99
N LEU A 636 -6.84 8.38 31.53
CA LEU A 636 -6.43 8.61 32.92
C LEU A 636 -6.08 10.08 33.18
N GLN A 637 -5.36 10.72 32.25
CA GLN A 637 -5.01 12.14 32.37
C GLN A 637 -6.23 13.06 32.43
N ARG A 638 -7.29 12.76 31.65
CA ARG A 638 -8.55 13.53 31.66
C ARG A 638 -9.39 13.25 32.91
N SER A 639 -9.25 12.08 33.51
CA SER A 639 -10.03 11.64 34.67
C SER A 639 -9.51 12.18 35.99
N PHE A 640 -8.20 12.37 36.13
CA PHE A 640 -7.59 12.82 37.38
C PHE A 640 -7.66 14.33 37.57
N ARG A 641 -7.84 14.76 38.83
CA ARG A 641 -7.85 16.18 39.19
C ARG A 641 -6.47 16.82 39.01
N THR A 642 -6.36 17.75 38.05
CA THR A 642 -5.11 18.52 37.88
C THR A 642 -5.09 19.64 38.92
N ALA A 643 -4.34 19.47 40.01
CA ALA A 643 -4.01 20.58 40.90
C ALA A 643 -3.16 21.60 40.13
N ARG A 644 -3.77 22.69 39.65
CA ARG A 644 -3.03 23.83 39.11
C ARG A 644 -2.37 24.57 40.27
N THR A 645 -1.19 24.14 40.68
CA THR A 645 -0.27 24.97 41.47
C THR A 645 0.49 25.89 40.52
N ALA A 646 0.15 27.17 40.56
CA ALA A 646 0.96 28.23 39.97
C ALA A 646 2.30 28.29 40.70
N THR A 647 3.38 27.85 40.05
CA THR A 647 4.73 28.32 40.36
C THR A 647 5.66 28.03 39.18
N SER A 648 6.02 29.10 38.49
CA SER A 648 7.06 29.12 37.46
C SER A 648 8.44 29.06 38.11
N VAL A 649 9.28 28.08 37.74
CA VAL A 649 10.75 28.24 37.68
C VAL A 649 11.30 27.35 36.55
N PRO A 650 12.16 27.86 35.65
CA PRO A 650 12.71 27.10 34.53
C PRO A 650 14.17 26.66 34.77
N TYR A 651 14.48 25.37 34.93
CA TYR A 651 15.72 24.75 34.38
C TYR A 651 15.83 23.22 34.61
N ARG A 652 15.74 22.43 33.53
CA ARG A 652 16.76 21.49 33.00
C ARG A 652 16.11 20.58 31.95
N ARG A 653 16.74 20.54 30.77
CA ARG A 653 16.32 19.78 29.58
C ARG A 653 16.20 18.27 29.87
N LYS A 654 14.97 17.80 30.09
CA LYS A 654 14.47 16.48 29.68
C LYS A 654 13.11 16.75 29.04
N MET A 655 12.96 16.41 27.76
CA MET A 655 11.69 16.53 27.05
C MET A 655 10.69 15.53 27.67
N SER A 656 9.81 15.99 28.56
CA SER A 656 8.78 15.15 29.17
C SER A 656 7.52 15.09 28.29
N TYR A 657 6.94 13.88 28.20
CA TYR A 657 5.76 13.55 27.39
C TYR A 657 4.52 14.42 27.69
N ASP A 658 4.39 14.95 28.92
CA ASP A 658 3.23 15.71 29.39
C ASP A 658 2.88 16.93 28.53
N ARG A 659 3.88 17.62 27.97
CA ARG A 659 3.63 18.88 27.23
C ARG A 659 3.18 18.65 25.78
N ILE A 660 3.42 17.45 25.23
CA ILE A 660 3.17 17.13 23.81
C ILE A 660 1.70 16.80 23.54
N TYR A 661 0.98 16.25 24.53
CA TYR A 661 -0.42 15.86 24.35
C TYR A 661 -1.43 16.99 24.58
N GLN A 662 -1.02 18.11 25.20
CA GLN A 662 -1.92 19.22 25.54
C GLN A 662 -2.15 20.23 24.40
N ALA A 663 -1.23 20.36 23.44
CA ALA A 663 -1.24 21.50 22.51
C ALA A 663 -2.06 21.31 21.22
N ASN A 664 -2.51 20.10 20.86
CA ASN A 664 -3.12 19.86 19.54
C ASN A 664 -4.37 18.94 19.52
N GLN A 665 -5.00 18.65 20.66
CA GLN A 665 -6.10 17.66 20.73
C GLN A 665 -7.51 18.24 20.96
N ALA A 666 -7.74 19.51 20.63
CA ALA A 666 -9.05 20.13 20.81
C ALA A 666 -10.14 19.59 19.85
N SER A 667 -9.80 18.98 18.71
CA SER A 667 -10.79 18.66 17.67
C SER A 667 -11.05 17.17 17.38
N GLY A 668 -10.17 16.24 17.79
CA GLY A 668 -10.30 14.81 17.42
C GLY A 668 -10.89 13.87 18.48
N LEU A 669 -10.78 14.22 19.77
CA LEU A 669 -11.16 13.35 20.89
C LEU A 669 -12.32 13.90 21.74
N ALA A 670 -13.06 14.88 21.22
CA ALA A 670 -14.30 15.35 21.84
C ALA A 670 -15.40 14.27 21.83
N TYR A 671 -15.34 13.33 20.88
CA TYR A 671 -16.35 12.28 20.68
C TYR A 671 -16.28 11.11 21.68
N LEU A 672 -15.20 10.96 22.46
CA LEU A 672 -15.07 9.88 23.45
C LEU A 672 -15.79 10.17 24.77
N SER A 673 -16.05 11.44 25.06
CA SER A 673 -16.73 11.86 26.29
C SER A 673 -18.24 12.10 26.09
N GLY A 674 -18.73 12.12 24.85
CA GLY A 674 -20.08 12.60 24.51
C GLY A 674 -21.21 11.58 24.59
N GLN A 675 -21.00 10.36 25.09
CA GLN A 675 -22.04 9.33 25.10
C GLN A 675 -22.09 8.49 26.38
N LEU A 676 -21.96 9.18 27.52
CA LEU A 676 -22.41 8.69 28.81
C LEU A 676 -23.40 9.74 29.34
N LEU A 677 -24.69 9.42 29.18
CA LEU A 677 -25.86 10.01 29.85
C LEU A 677 -25.82 11.54 30.12
N ASP A 678 -26.51 12.27 29.24
CA ASP A 678 -27.28 13.49 29.47
C ASP A 678 -27.14 14.18 30.86
N GLU A 679 -26.14 15.07 31.02
CA GLU A 679 -26.23 16.23 31.91
C GLU A 679 -25.16 17.30 31.55
N PRO A 680 -25.56 18.55 31.25
CA PRO A 680 -24.62 19.61 30.91
C PRO A 680 -24.06 20.26 32.19
N GLY A 681 -22.85 19.90 32.61
CA GLY A 681 -22.12 20.76 33.57
C GLY A 681 -21.16 20.16 34.60
N ALA A 682 -20.63 18.94 34.48
CA ALA A 682 -19.51 18.51 35.34
C ALA A 682 -18.71 17.37 34.73
N SER A 683 -17.49 17.65 34.26
CA SER A 683 -16.46 16.61 34.15
C SER A 683 -16.22 16.06 35.57
N HIS A 684 -16.69 14.85 35.86
CA HIS A 684 -16.42 14.14 37.12
C HIS A 684 -14.90 13.95 37.26
N GLN A 685 -14.25 14.87 37.96
CA GLN A 685 -12.82 14.86 38.19
C GLN A 685 -12.55 13.99 39.43
N ILE A 686 -11.86 12.87 39.24
CA ILE A 686 -11.61 11.86 40.29
C ILE A 686 -10.40 12.29 41.14
N ASP A 687 -10.53 12.21 42.46
CA ASP A 687 -9.42 12.38 43.42
C ASP A 687 -8.57 11.11 43.49
N ALA A 688 -7.69 10.93 42.49
CA ALA A 688 -6.85 9.76 42.35
C ALA A 688 -5.84 9.62 43.51
N LYS A 689 -5.81 8.45 44.15
CA LYS A 689 -4.82 8.13 45.19
C LYS A 689 -3.48 7.71 44.58
N TYR A 690 -2.46 7.62 45.45
CA TYR A 690 -1.08 7.31 45.05
C TYR A 690 -0.93 6.10 44.11
N PRO A 691 -1.58 4.94 44.31
CA PRO A 691 -1.46 3.80 43.39
C PRO A 691 -1.88 4.12 41.96
N ALA A 692 -2.92 4.94 41.78
CA ALA A 692 -3.41 5.35 40.46
C ALA A 692 -2.47 6.35 39.78
N LEU A 693 -1.87 7.27 40.55
CA LEU A 693 -0.85 8.20 40.06
C LEU A 693 0.42 7.46 39.64
N LEU A 694 0.85 6.45 40.42
CA LEU A 694 1.97 5.59 40.08
C LEU A 694 1.70 4.78 38.81
N PHE A 695 0.51 4.18 38.69
CA PHE A 695 0.09 3.47 37.49
C PHE A 695 0.15 4.35 36.24
N LYS A 696 -0.32 5.60 36.33
CA LYS A 696 -0.22 6.58 35.24
C LYS A 696 1.24 6.82 34.83
N GLN A 697 2.15 6.99 35.79
CA GLN A 697 3.58 7.14 35.50
C GLN A 697 4.16 5.89 34.82
N GLN A 698 3.85 4.70 35.33
CA GLN A 698 4.31 3.43 34.77
C GLN A 698 3.78 3.20 33.34
N LEU A 699 2.56 3.66 33.03
CA LEU A 699 2.04 3.63 31.66
C LEU A 699 2.83 4.53 30.72
N VAL A 700 3.27 5.72 31.17
CA VAL A 700 4.13 6.60 30.36
C VAL A 700 5.47 5.92 30.09
N ASP A 701 6.08 5.33 31.11
CA ASP A 701 7.35 4.61 30.97
C ASP A 701 7.20 3.40 30.01
N LEU A 702 6.04 2.73 30.02
CA LEU A 702 5.75 1.64 29.11
C LEU A 702 5.49 2.11 27.67
N ILE A 703 4.83 3.26 27.48
CA ILE A 703 4.72 3.91 26.16
C ILE A 703 6.11 4.22 25.61
N GLU A 704 7.00 4.78 26.44
CA GLU A 704 8.39 5.06 26.06
C GLU A 704 9.14 3.78 25.66
N LYS A 705 9.00 2.70 26.44
CA LYS A 705 9.58 1.39 26.14
C LYS A 705 9.10 0.87 24.78
N VAL A 706 7.78 0.79 24.57
CA VAL A 706 7.18 0.26 23.32
C VAL A 706 7.56 1.12 22.12
N TYR A 707 7.47 2.44 22.25
CA TYR A 707 7.90 3.37 21.21
C TYR A 707 9.39 3.20 20.87
N GLY A 708 10.25 3.04 21.87
CA GLY A 708 11.68 2.76 21.72
C GLY A 708 11.93 1.47 20.95
N LEU A 709 11.19 0.39 21.26
CA LEU A 709 11.31 -0.89 20.56
C LEU A 709 10.96 -0.79 19.07
N ILE A 710 9.88 -0.09 18.71
CA ILE A 710 9.51 0.16 17.31
C ILE A 710 10.60 0.98 16.62
N SER A 711 11.07 2.05 17.28
CA SER A 711 12.14 2.92 16.76
C SER A 711 13.42 2.15 16.48
N ASP A 712 13.85 1.29 17.41
CA ASP A 712 15.09 0.54 17.29
C ASP A 712 15.02 -0.56 16.23
N LYS A 713 13.86 -1.20 16.06
CA LYS A 713 13.64 -2.12 14.93
C LYS A 713 13.76 -1.42 13.59
N LEU A 714 13.09 -0.27 13.43
CA LEU A 714 13.16 0.52 12.21
C LEU A 714 14.61 0.97 11.92
N LYS A 715 15.35 1.43 12.93
CA LYS A 715 16.78 1.77 12.77
C LYS A 715 17.60 0.55 12.34
N LYS A 716 17.38 -0.62 12.95
CA LYS A 716 18.11 -1.85 12.60
C LYS A 716 17.88 -2.29 11.16
N GLU A 717 16.67 -2.14 10.63
CA GLU A 717 16.36 -2.46 9.23
C GLU A 717 16.94 -1.44 8.24
N LEU A 718 17.00 -0.15 8.62
CA LEU A 718 17.53 0.90 7.76
C LEU A 718 19.07 0.94 7.71
N ASN A 719 19.74 0.65 8.82
CA ASN A 719 21.19 0.80 8.97
C ASN A 719 22.03 0.12 7.87
N PRO A 720 21.75 -1.15 7.47
CA PRO A 720 22.49 -1.83 6.41
C PRO A 720 22.29 -1.20 5.03
N LEU A 721 21.08 -0.74 4.71
CA LEU A 721 20.80 -0.09 3.43
C LEU A 721 21.49 1.27 3.32
N LEU A 722 21.46 2.04 4.42
CA LEU A 722 22.15 3.33 4.49
C LEU A 722 23.66 3.20 4.27
N GLU A 723 24.26 2.03 4.52
CA GLU A 723 25.69 1.80 4.30
C GLU A 723 26.00 1.65 2.81
N LEU A 724 25.08 1.04 2.07
CA LEU A 724 25.17 0.80 0.64
C LEU A 724 24.76 2.04 -0.18
N CYS A 725 23.98 2.96 0.39
CA CYS A 725 23.49 4.18 -0.27
C CYS A 725 24.55 5.27 -0.54
N ILE A 726 25.80 5.08 -0.10
CA ILE A 726 26.86 6.10 -0.17
C ILE A 726 27.73 5.94 -1.41
N GLN A 727 27.82 4.72 -1.96
CA GLN A 727 28.65 4.43 -3.11
C GLN A 727 27.79 4.21 -4.35
N ASP A 728 28.11 4.93 -5.43
CA ASP A 728 27.52 4.66 -6.73
C ASP A 728 27.97 3.27 -7.20
N PRO A 729 27.04 2.33 -7.49
CA PRO A 729 27.36 0.98 -7.96
C PRO A 729 28.33 0.94 -9.14
N ARG A 730 28.39 2.03 -9.93
CA ARG A 730 29.30 2.17 -11.09
C ARG A 730 30.78 2.29 -10.69
N THR A 731 31.08 2.73 -9.47
CA THR A 731 32.47 2.89 -8.99
C THR A 731 33.08 1.57 -8.50
N SER A 732 32.26 0.63 -8.02
CA SER A 732 32.68 -0.68 -7.51
C SER A 732 32.89 -1.71 -8.64
N GLN A 733 32.17 -1.56 -9.76
CA GLN A 733 32.19 -2.50 -10.89
C GLN A 733 33.14 -2.11 -12.04
N ALA A 734 34.11 -1.21 -11.81
CA ALA A 734 35.06 -0.74 -12.81
C ALA A 734 36.04 -1.80 -13.39
N LYS A 735 35.76 -3.10 -13.22
CA LYS A 735 36.48 -4.20 -13.89
C LYS A 735 35.62 -5.11 -14.77
N ALA A 736 34.31 -4.87 -14.93
CA ALA A 736 33.50 -5.72 -15.82
C ALA A 736 32.58 -4.90 -16.74
N SER A 737 33.02 -4.84 -18.00
CA SER A 737 32.23 -4.72 -19.22
C SER A 737 31.41 -3.46 -19.49
N VAL A 738 31.87 -2.73 -20.52
CA VAL A 738 31.16 -1.70 -21.26
C VAL A 738 30.11 -2.39 -22.15
N THR A 739 28.82 -2.16 -21.91
CA THR A 739 27.72 -2.02 -22.90
C THR A 739 26.35 -2.10 -22.21
N SER A 740 25.70 -0.94 -22.02
CA SER A 740 24.22 -0.77 -22.01
C SER A 740 23.85 0.64 -21.54
N ALA A 741 23.91 1.60 -22.46
CA ALA A 741 23.27 2.91 -22.26
C ALA A 741 21.77 2.76 -22.59
N GLY A 742 20.88 2.96 -21.62
CA GLY A 742 19.45 3.11 -21.91
C GLY A 742 18.46 2.94 -20.75
N LEU A 743 18.64 1.95 -19.87
CA LEU A 743 17.65 1.61 -18.81
C LEU A 743 18.22 1.64 -17.38
N GLY A 744 19.42 2.17 -17.19
CA GLY A 744 20.22 1.96 -15.97
C GLY A 744 19.85 2.77 -14.72
N GLN A 745 18.92 3.74 -14.77
CA GLN A 745 18.67 4.60 -13.60
C GLN A 745 17.89 3.88 -12.47
N HIS A 746 16.96 2.97 -12.79
CA HIS A 746 16.17 2.27 -11.78
C HIS A 746 16.98 1.25 -10.97
N ASN A 747 17.97 0.58 -11.58
CA ASN A 747 18.85 -0.35 -10.86
C ASN A 747 19.89 0.37 -9.97
N GLN A 748 20.21 1.64 -10.25
CA GLN A 748 21.20 2.39 -9.48
C GLN A 748 20.68 2.82 -8.10
N LEU A 749 19.38 3.07 -7.93
CA LEU A 749 18.78 3.54 -6.67
C LEU A 749 18.14 2.43 -5.83
N THR A 750 18.43 1.16 -6.11
CA THR A 750 17.80 0.00 -5.46
C THR A 750 17.83 0.08 -3.93
N HIS A 751 18.96 0.50 -3.34
CA HIS A 751 19.09 0.66 -1.88
C HIS A 751 18.21 1.78 -1.32
N TRP A 752 18.14 2.92 -2.02
CA TRP A 752 17.29 4.05 -1.64
C TRP A 752 15.80 3.72 -1.75
N LEU A 753 15.40 2.99 -2.80
CA LEU A 753 14.03 2.48 -2.94
C LEU A 753 13.68 1.46 -1.84
N GLY A 754 14.66 0.65 -1.42
CA GLY A 754 14.52 -0.23 -0.25
C GLY A 754 14.23 0.54 1.04
N ILE A 755 14.94 1.65 1.28
CA ILE A 755 14.68 2.55 2.42
C ILE A 755 13.25 3.11 2.35
N VAL A 756 12.85 3.64 1.19
CA VAL A 756 11.48 4.15 0.97
C VAL A 756 10.45 3.08 1.28
N LYS A 757 10.65 1.85 0.80
CA LYS A 757 9.75 0.72 1.05
C LYS A 757 9.60 0.39 2.54
N ILE A 758 10.70 0.39 3.29
CA ILE A 758 10.67 0.14 4.74
C ILE A 758 9.92 1.27 5.46
N LEU A 759 10.25 2.53 5.17
CA LEU A 759 9.57 3.69 5.76
C LEU A 759 8.07 3.67 5.47
N ASN A 760 7.70 3.34 4.23
CA ASN A 760 6.31 3.22 3.80
C ASN A 760 5.57 2.10 4.55
N SER A 761 6.19 0.93 4.69
CA SER A 761 5.64 -0.20 5.43
C SER A 761 5.34 0.16 6.90
N TYR A 762 6.30 0.78 7.59
CA TYR A 762 6.13 1.20 8.98
C TYR A 762 5.07 2.29 9.12
N LEU A 763 5.03 3.26 8.21
CA LEU A 763 4.04 4.34 8.23
C LEU A 763 2.61 3.79 8.10
N TYR A 764 2.36 2.96 7.09
CA TYR A 764 1.05 2.33 6.92
C TYR A 764 0.70 1.39 8.07
N LEU A 765 1.66 0.65 8.62
CA LEU A 765 1.43 -0.22 9.77
C LEU A 765 1.03 0.58 11.02
N LEU A 766 1.66 1.73 11.28
CA LEU A 766 1.32 2.59 12.41
C LEU A 766 -0.05 3.28 12.23
N ILE A 767 -0.35 3.76 11.02
CA ILE A 767 -1.65 4.36 10.69
C ILE A 767 -2.77 3.32 10.79
N ALA A 768 -2.57 2.11 10.25
CA ALA A 768 -3.55 1.02 10.30
C ALA A 768 -3.83 0.51 11.73
N ASN A 769 -2.91 0.74 12.66
CA ASN A 769 -3.12 0.46 14.09
C ASN A 769 -3.55 1.71 14.88
N HIS A 770 -3.98 2.78 14.21
CA HIS A 770 -4.47 4.00 14.83
C HIS A 770 -3.50 4.62 15.86
N VAL A 771 -2.19 4.49 15.62
CA VAL A 771 -1.18 5.11 16.48
C VAL A 771 -1.34 6.64 16.39
N PRO A 772 -1.36 7.37 17.52
CA PRO A 772 -1.49 8.82 17.50
C PRO A 772 -0.50 9.48 16.53
N THR A 773 -1.01 10.31 15.62
CA THR A 773 -0.23 10.94 14.54
C THR A 773 0.98 11.72 15.06
N ILE A 774 0.89 12.31 16.26
CA ILE A 774 2.00 12.99 16.93
C ILE A 774 3.19 12.06 17.23
N LEU A 775 2.93 10.79 17.59
CA LEU A 775 3.97 9.79 17.83
C LEU A 775 4.58 9.31 16.52
N VAL A 776 3.74 9.07 15.50
CA VAL A 776 4.20 8.70 14.15
C VAL A 776 5.10 9.79 13.58
N HIS A 777 4.70 11.05 13.72
CA HIS A 777 5.48 12.20 13.29
C HIS A 777 6.85 12.25 14.00
N LYS A 778 6.86 12.18 15.34
CA LYS A 778 8.10 12.16 16.11
C LYS A 778 9.03 11.02 15.73
N LEU A 779 8.46 9.84 15.48
CA LEU A 779 9.23 8.68 15.04
C LEU A 779 9.92 8.96 13.72
N LEU A 780 9.16 9.41 12.71
CA LEU A 780 9.72 9.73 11.41
C LEU A 780 10.79 10.83 11.51
N THR A 781 10.56 11.91 12.27
CA THR A 781 11.56 12.95 12.49
C THR A 781 12.83 12.40 13.15
N GLN A 782 12.71 11.52 14.14
CA GLN A 782 13.85 10.89 14.80
C GLN A 782 14.62 9.98 13.83
N ILE A 783 13.91 9.20 13.03
CA ILE A 783 14.51 8.29 12.03
C ILE A 783 15.23 9.09 10.95
N PHE A 784 14.62 10.15 10.45
CA PHE A 784 15.21 11.04 9.48
C PHE A 784 16.46 11.77 10.02
N SER A 785 16.42 12.21 11.27
CA SER A 785 17.61 12.74 11.95
C SER A 785 18.73 11.71 12.05
N MET A 786 18.39 10.45 12.32
CA MET A 786 19.37 9.35 12.35
C MET A 786 19.94 9.09 10.95
N VAL A 787 19.10 9.04 9.92
CA VAL A 787 19.52 8.88 8.52
C VAL A 787 20.53 9.97 8.14
N ASN A 788 20.23 11.23 8.46
CA ASN A 788 21.12 12.36 8.18
C ASN A 788 22.49 12.20 8.85
N VAL A 789 22.49 12.00 10.18
CA VAL A 789 23.73 11.85 10.95
C VAL A 789 24.54 10.65 10.47
N GLN A 790 23.90 9.52 10.16
CA GLN A 790 24.59 8.33 9.68
C GLN A 790 25.19 8.52 8.28
N LEU A 791 24.42 9.09 7.36
CA LEU A 791 24.89 9.35 6.00
C LEU A 791 26.09 10.31 6.02
N PHE A 792 25.97 11.41 6.77
CA PHE A 792 27.03 12.40 6.92
C PHE A 792 28.28 11.83 7.58
N ASN A 793 28.15 11.12 8.70
CA ASN A 793 29.28 10.52 9.40
C ASN A 793 30.01 9.50 8.51
N ARG A 794 29.27 8.68 7.77
CA ARG A 794 29.87 7.67 6.88
C ARG A 794 30.56 8.30 5.68
N LEU A 795 30.02 9.39 5.12
CA LEU A 795 30.70 10.18 4.09
C LEU A 795 32.03 10.76 4.60
N LEU A 796 32.05 11.32 5.81
CA LEU A 796 33.27 11.87 6.41
C LEU A 796 34.34 10.81 6.72
N LEU A 797 33.91 9.61 7.13
CA LEU A 797 34.82 8.52 7.48
C LEU A 797 35.41 7.82 6.24
N ARG A 798 34.75 7.89 5.09
CA ARG A 798 35.14 7.21 3.84
C ARG A 798 35.53 8.23 2.79
N ARG A 799 36.80 8.66 2.79
CA ARG A 799 37.33 9.65 1.84
C ARG A 799 37.15 9.22 0.38
N GLU A 800 37.16 7.92 0.12
CA GLU A 800 36.90 7.33 -1.20
C GLU A 800 35.45 7.54 -1.69
N CYS A 801 34.52 7.84 -0.79
CA CYS A 801 33.12 8.11 -1.12
C CYS A 801 32.88 9.56 -1.53
N CYS A 802 33.81 10.49 -1.26
CA CYS A 802 33.67 11.91 -1.59
C CYS A 802 34.04 12.19 -3.06
N SER A 803 33.20 11.76 -4.00
CA SER A 803 33.34 12.00 -5.43
C SER A 803 32.09 12.66 -6.02
N PHE A 804 32.23 13.33 -7.18
CA PHE A 804 31.09 13.92 -7.89
C PHE A 804 30.00 12.88 -8.23
N SER A 805 30.40 11.69 -8.67
CA SER A 805 29.46 10.60 -9.00
C SER A 805 28.66 10.13 -7.78
N ASN A 806 29.32 9.96 -6.63
CA ASN A 806 28.65 9.58 -5.39
C ASN A 806 27.77 10.72 -4.86
N GLY A 807 28.20 11.97 -5.00
CA GLY A 807 27.38 13.14 -4.66
C GLY A 807 26.07 13.18 -5.44
N GLU A 808 26.12 12.94 -6.76
CA GLU A 808 24.92 12.86 -7.60
C GLU A 808 24.06 11.63 -7.28
N HIS A 809 24.67 10.47 -6.96
CA HIS A 809 23.95 9.28 -6.50
C HIS A 809 23.17 9.54 -5.21
N ILE A 810 23.82 10.16 -4.22
CA ILE A 810 23.19 10.52 -2.94
C ILE A 810 22.10 11.57 -3.15
N ARG A 811 22.36 12.59 -3.98
CA ARG A 811 21.35 13.61 -4.33
C ARG A 811 20.10 12.98 -4.95
N ALA A 812 20.28 12.06 -5.90
CA ALA A 812 19.17 11.34 -6.53
C ALA A 812 18.39 10.48 -5.51
N GLY A 813 19.09 9.80 -4.60
CA GLY A 813 18.47 9.04 -3.51
C GLY A 813 17.69 9.89 -2.50
N LEU A 814 18.25 11.02 -2.09
CA LEU A 814 17.56 11.99 -1.22
C LEU A 814 16.34 12.61 -1.92
N ALA A 815 16.39 12.80 -3.24
CA ALA A 815 15.24 13.23 -4.01
C ALA A 815 14.08 12.21 -3.97
N GLN A 816 14.38 10.90 -3.96
CA GLN A 816 13.36 9.86 -3.78
C GLN A 816 12.72 9.92 -2.38
N LEU A 817 13.51 10.14 -1.33
CA LEU A 817 12.96 10.35 0.02
C LEU A 817 12.08 11.60 0.10
N LYS A 818 12.50 12.69 -0.57
CA LYS A 818 11.71 13.91 -0.66
C LYS A 818 10.38 13.68 -1.40
N HIS A 819 10.41 12.92 -2.50
CA HIS A 819 9.20 12.57 -3.25
C HIS A 819 8.24 11.73 -2.40
N TRP A 820 8.74 10.69 -1.72
CA TRP A 820 7.93 9.89 -0.81
C TRP A 820 7.27 10.72 0.29
N CYS A 821 8.00 11.66 0.90
CA CYS A 821 7.43 12.58 1.89
C CYS A 821 6.31 13.47 1.33
N ASN A 822 6.39 13.85 0.06
CA ASN A 822 5.34 14.61 -0.62
C ASN A 822 4.14 13.73 -1.00
N ASP A 823 4.34 12.43 -1.23
CA ASP A 823 3.29 11.53 -1.72
C ASP A 823 2.41 11.00 -0.58
N VAL A 824 2.96 10.78 0.62
CA VAL A 824 2.14 10.35 1.78
C VAL A 824 1.37 11.54 2.40
N ALA A 825 1.21 12.63 1.65
CA ALA A 825 0.75 13.93 2.12
C ALA A 825 -0.77 14.09 2.05
N GLN A 826 -1.42 13.86 3.19
CA GLN A 826 -2.63 14.61 3.59
C GLN A 826 -2.71 14.83 5.11
N GLU A 827 -2.15 13.95 5.96
CA GLU A 827 -2.25 14.07 7.43
C GLU A 827 -0.91 14.33 8.18
N VAL A 828 0.25 14.09 7.55
CA VAL A 828 1.58 14.13 8.23
C VAL A 828 2.57 15.12 7.59
N ALA A 829 2.23 15.73 6.45
CA ALA A 829 3.17 16.40 5.55
C ALA A 829 3.71 17.77 6.03
N HIS A 830 2.87 18.59 6.67
CA HIS A 830 3.23 19.99 6.96
C HIS A 830 4.50 20.13 7.81
N TYR A 831 4.77 19.17 8.70
CA TYR A 831 5.93 19.20 9.59
C TYR A 831 7.15 18.43 9.06
N LEU A 832 6.96 17.42 8.20
CA LEU A 832 8.05 16.69 7.56
C LEU A 832 8.76 17.53 6.50
N LEU A 833 8.01 18.38 5.79
CA LEU A 833 8.54 19.34 4.81
C LEU A 833 9.43 20.41 5.45
N LEU A 834 9.04 20.91 6.63
CA LEU A 834 9.84 21.85 7.44
C LEU A 834 11.18 21.24 7.90
N TRP A 835 11.20 19.92 8.17
CA TRP A 835 12.41 19.19 8.51
C TRP A 835 13.30 18.94 7.27
N LEU A 836 12.71 18.52 6.15
CA LEU A 836 13.43 18.35 4.88
C LEU A 836 14.04 19.68 4.39
N TRP A 837 13.32 20.78 4.54
CA TRP A 837 13.83 22.11 4.20
C TRP A 837 15.08 22.46 5.01
N ARG A 838 15.08 22.21 6.33
CA ARG A 838 16.27 22.38 7.18
C ARG A 838 17.43 21.48 6.76
N LEU A 839 17.16 20.23 6.37
CA LEU A 839 18.22 19.31 5.94
C LEU A 839 18.90 19.76 4.65
N PHE A 840 18.13 20.29 3.69
CA PHE A 840 18.65 20.71 2.39
C PHE A 840 19.25 22.12 2.42
N SER A 841 18.81 23.00 3.32
CA SER A 841 19.42 24.32 3.52
C SER A 841 20.84 24.25 4.11
N ASP A 842 21.20 23.16 4.80
CA ASP A 842 22.55 22.96 5.35
C ASP A 842 23.52 22.27 4.34
N VAL A 843 23.03 21.80 3.19
CA VAL A 843 23.80 21.07 2.17
C VAL A 843 23.99 21.88 0.87
N SER A 844 23.26 22.99 0.70
CA SER A 844 23.55 24.01 -0.34
C SER A 844 24.47 25.08 0.21
#